data_AF-A0A6M3IIC7-F1
#
_entry.id   AF-A0A6M3IIC7-F1
#
_cell.length_a   1.000
_cell.length_b   1.000
_cell.length_c   1.000
_cell.angle_alpha   90.00
_cell.angle_beta   90.00
_cell.angle_gamma   90.00
#
_symmetry.space_group_name_H-M   'P 1'
#
loop_
_entity.id
_entity.type
_entity.pdbx_description
1 polymer ?
#
loop_
_entity_poly.entity_id
_entity_poly.type
_entity_poly.pdbx_seq_one_letter_code
_entity_poly.pdbx_strand_id
1 'polypeptide(L)'
;MSGDTLVILADGSTKRVDEIDIGDMVVTGGGEFACVKKKFITGEKEVYGVGTWLSSEKIYASLGHKFFTEEGIKECWQLTLNDWIQVPRIPIKNSIDKYNFRLEKNGRGTELGGGAKCDIEEAEISLDRGFGYYIGYYLAEGCVKTRENGDPCYVHFAYHKDEVFIDKAYEWFAREYCTSRNDFEDETNRKRTYLYGKFLASLTERICGRTDNKRIPHWFFDSNRDFLRGILEGYFDGDGNKDFEERRSLGAVCIREKISRQIKRIIISLGYGVSALTYMEERYRYDVKTKPIYQVRMNGDTLARYCGAKVEKKHKATKYIEKDGKYYVKVKSIAYEKTCQTYDIEVNHPDHNFETVAGVVSNSEEAQWEGNPDELLTSLFACIPDPPEGTEVYRESTAQGYGNTFQEDVFAAYCEGRYPYYERDGVVYAWKDPRSDWVLVFIPWFCVEKYTRLFRDDGERKRLEVELDKKVFDERNSRWVESEGKRLRAKFGLSLEQLNWRRYCIENDCRGSVDKFHQNYPSTVEEAFLSQGTNVFDKELCDEVEGQCSDPVFIGSVERVLGKLQLTRNRHGYFSIWEKPIEGESYFLTVDTAGGKKKRARVKGTTSEEPDRTNIDVWNHRTGNQVAQWNGHIHYGNIGNLIGMIGEFYFMGKACVELMNHGYTVVEDLKRLGYPQYHQKPDEPGWFQTHGKKAKMVDESYRMVRDADLKINCRETVSEMRTFVEDPPGIFEAASGSKDDRVTTVGLASQMMFLIPREYLGGAEKKGGRKRKEGFSNWSRHPKANVGRPVGVSISI
;
A
#
# COMPACT_ATOMS: atom_id res chain seq x y z
N MET A 1 -12.79 -0.65 -2.41
CA MET A 1 -14.18 -0.33 -2.83
C MET A 1 -14.95 -1.59 -3.19
N SER A 2 -16.29 -1.62 -3.05
CA SER A 2 -17.11 -2.70 -3.62
C SER A 2 -17.07 -2.69 -5.14
N GLY A 3 -17.22 -3.86 -5.78
CA GLY A 3 -17.15 -4.02 -7.24
C GLY A 3 -18.09 -3.10 -8.04
N ASP A 4 -19.27 -2.77 -7.51
CA ASP A 4 -20.24 -1.87 -8.16
C ASP A 4 -19.91 -0.38 -8.04
N THR A 5 -18.79 -0.02 -7.39
CA THR A 5 -18.34 1.38 -7.34
C THR A 5 -17.92 1.86 -8.73
N LEU A 6 -18.43 3.03 -9.13
CA LEU A 6 -18.10 3.66 -10.40
C LEU A 6 -16.84 4.54 -10.29
N VAL A 7 -15.84 4.23 -11.12
CA VAL A 7 -14.63 5.02 -11.34
C VAL A 7 -14.81 5.85 -12.60
N ILE A 8 -14.47 7.14 -12.56
CA ILE A 8 -14.61 8.04 -13.72
C ILE A 8 -13.34 7.99 -14.56
N LEU A 9 -13.49 7.63 -15.83
CA LEU A 9 -12.40 7.61 -16.80
C LEU A 9 -12.08 9.01 -17.32
N ALA A 10 -10.90 9.17 -17.91
CA ALA A 10 -10.40 10.41 -18.49
C ALA A 10 -11.33 10.97 -19.59
N ASP A 11 -12.03 10.11 -20.32
CA ASP A 11 -12.98 10.50 -21.37
C ASP A 11 -14.38 10.90 -20.85
N GLY A 12 -14.60 10.79 -19.53
CA GLY A 12 -15.86 11.12 -18.87
C GLY A 12 -16.88 9.98 -18.80
N SER A 13 -16.56 8.76 -19.25
CA SER A 13 -17.37 7.58 -18.92
C SER A 13 -17.07 7.05 -17.54
N THR A 14 -17.94 6.18 -17.04
CA THR A 14 -17.65 5.37 -15.86
C THR A 14 -17.49 3.89 -16.20
N LYS A 15 -16.67 3.22 -15.40
CA LYS A 15 -16.61 1.76 -15.31
C LYS A 15 -16.77 1.37 -13.84
N ARG A 16 -17.35 0.20 -13.61
CA ARG A 16 -17.32 -0.42 -12.28
C ARG A 16 -15.88 -0.80 -11.93
N VAL A 17 -15.49 -0.67 -10.67
CA VAL A 17 -14.11 -0.96 -10.26
C VAL A 17 -13.73 -2.42 -10.54
N ASP A 18 -14.67 -3.35 -10.45
CA ASP A 18 -14.47 -4.76 -10.82
C ASP A 18 -14.43 -5.01 -12.34
N GLU A 19 -14.71 -4.01 -13.16
CA GLU A 19 -14.61 -4.01 -14.63
C GLU A 19 -13.50 -3.09 -15.17
N ILE A 20 -12.79 -2.35 -14.31
CA ILE A 20 -11.60 -1.57 -14.70
C ILE A 20 -10.50 -2.51 -15.22
N ASP A 21 -9.90 -2.11 -16.34
CA ASP A 21 -8.80 -2.81 -17.02
C ASP A 21 -7.47 -2.07 -16.81
N ILE A 22 -6.36 -2.82 -16.80
CA ILE A 22 -5.02 -2.21 -16.86
C ILE A 22 -4.89 -1.43 -18.17
N GLY A 23 -4.43 -0.18 -18.08
CA GLY A 23 -4.34 0.76 -19.20
C GLY A 23 -5.53 1.69 -19.35
N ASP A 24 -6.65 1.48 -18.63
CA ASP A 24 -7.72 2.47 -18.57
C ASP A 24 -7.16 3.79 -18.03
N MET A 25 -7.54 4.92 -18.63
CA MET A 25 -7.09 6.24 -18.17
C MET A 25 -8.09 6.86 -17.21
N VAL A 26 -7.60 7.35 -16.08
CA VAL A 26 -8.35 8.07 -15.04
C VAL A 26 -7.76 9.47 -14.83
N VAL A 27 -8.44 10.28 -14.02
CA VAL A 27 -7.96 11.62 -13.62
C VAL A 27 -7.53 11.58 -12.15
N THR A 28 -6.33 12.06 -11.86
CA THR A 28 -5.82 12.17 -10.49
C THR A 28 -6.43 13.36 -9.77
N GLY A 29 -6.31 13.41 -8.45
CA GLY A 29 -6.70 14.56 -7.63
C GLY A 29 -5.96 15.84 -8.00
N GLY A 30 -4.72 15.75 -8.51
CA GLY A 30 -3.98 16.86 -9.08
C GLY A 30 -4.55 17.38 -10.40
N GLY A 31 -5.42 16.62 -11.06
CA GLY A 31 -6.01 16.96 -12.36
C GLY A 31 -5.24 16.40 -13.56
N GLU A 32 -4.27 15.52 -13.33
CA GLU A 32 -3.49 14.88 -14.40
C GLU A 32 -4.16 13.59 -14.90
N PHE A 33 -3.85 13.21 -16.14
CA PHE A 33 -4.32 11.95 -16.72
C PHE A 33 -3.32 10.84 -16.39
N ALA A 34 -3.82 9.74 -15.81
CA ALA A 34 -2.99 8.62 -15.39
C ALA A 34 -3.59 7.29 -15.85
N CYS A 35 -2.74 6.35 -16.27
CA CYS A 35 -3.17 5.00 -16.60
C CYS A 35 -3.30 4.15 -15.34
N VAL A 36 -4.34 3.32 -15.27
CA VAL A 36 -4.45 2.25 -14.30
C VAL A 36 -3.34 1.23 -14.58
N LYS A 37 -2.47 1.04 -13.58
CA LYS A 37 -1.31 0.15 -13.63
C LYS A 37 -1.65 -1.23 -13.10
N LYS A 38 -2.44 -1.30 -12.02
CA LYS A 38 -2.85 -2.56 -11.39
C LYS A 38 -4.25 -2.47 -10.80
N LYS A 39 -4.80 -3.64 -10.54
CA LYS A 39 -6.09 -3.83 -9.87
C LYS A 39 -5.97 -5.00 -8.90
N PHE A 40 -6.45 -4.78 -7.69
CA PHE A 40 -6.34 -5.71 -6.57
C PHE A 40 -7.72 -6.20 -6.14
N ILE A 41 -7.74 -7.41 -5.60
CA ILE A 41 -8.89 -7.98 -4.89
C ILE A 41 -8.49 -7.97 -3.41
N THR A 42 -9.14 -7.14 -2.60
CA THR A 42 -8.70 -6.81 -1.24
C THR A 42 -9.54 -7.52 -0.16
N GLY A 43 -10.00 -8.74 -0.46
CA GLY A 43 -10.88 -9.53 0.43
C GLY A 43 -12.30 -8.99 0.63
N GLU A 44 -13.09 -9.75 1.39
CA GLU A 44 -14.46 -9.43 1.77
C GLU A 44 -14.47 -8.45 2.95
N LYS A 45 -15.13 -7.30 2.79
CA LYS A 45 -15.17 -6.21 3.79
C LYS A 45 -16.58 -5.66 3.93
N GLU A 46 -16.90 -5.12 5.12
CA GLU A 46 -18.06 -4.25 5.30
C GLU A 46 -17.88 -2.97 4.48
N VAL A 47 -18.91 -2.57 3.74
CA VAL A 47 -18.85 -1.46 2.80
C VAL A 47 -19.92 -0.42 3.12
N TYR A 48 -19.51 0.84 3.08
CA TYR A 48 -20.32 2.00 3.39
C TYR A 48 -20.51 2.86 2.14
N GLY A 49 -21.74 3.26 1.89
CA GLY A 49 -22.11 4.18 0.81
C GLY A 49 -21.84 5.62 1.24
N VAL A 50 -20.80 6.23 0.67
CA VAL A 50 -20.47 7.65 0.87
C VAL A 50 -21.01 8.45 -0.32
N GLY A 51 -21.89 9.40 -0.03
CA GLY A 51 -22.45 10.32 -1.02
C GLY A 51 -22.05 11.75 -0.72
N THR A 52 -21.74 12.53 -1.74
CA THR A 52 -21.47 13.97 -1.62
C THR A 52 -22.63 14.81 -2.13
N TRP A 53 -22.70 16.07 -1.71
CA TRP A 53 -23.57 17.04 -2.36
C TRP A 53 -23.15 17.19 -3.83
N LEU A 54 -24.02 17.74 -4.70
CA LEU A 54 -23.71 17.96 -6.13
C LEU A 54 -23.46 16.67 -6.95
N SER A 55 -23.63 15.50 -6.35
CA SER A 55 -23.72 14.19 -6.99
C SER A 55 -24.96 13.46 -6.50
N SER A 56 -25.58 12.64 -7.35
CA SER A 56 -26.61 11.68 -6.95
C SER A 56 -26.06 10.26 -6.78
N GLU A 57 -24.83 10.04 -7.20
CA GLU A 57 -24.14 8.77 -7.16
C GLU A 57 -23.31 8.66 -5.87
N LYS A 58 -23.04 7.42 -5.44
CA LYS A 58 -22.26 7.12 -4.24
C LYS A 58 -21.05 6.27 -4.59
N ILE A 59 -20.02 6.39 -3.76
CA ILE A 59 -18.94 5.40 -3.68
C ILE A 59 -19.25 4.41 -2.58
N TYR A 60 -18.92 3.14 -2.80
CA TYR A 60 -19.08 2.07 -1.81
C TYR A 60 -17.68 1.66 -1.33
N ALA A 61 -17.29 2.16 -0.16
CA ALA A 61 -15.93 2.02 0.36
C ALA A 61 -15.90 1.28 1.71
N SER A 62 -14.84 0.50 1.94
CA SER A 62 -14.60 -0.12 3.25
C SER A 62 -14.19 0.93 4.29
N LEU A 63 -14.32 0.63 5.58
CA LEU A 63 -14.00 1.58 6.66
C LEU A 63 -12.58 2.17 6.58
N GLY A 64 -11.58 1.38 6.20
CA GLY A 64 -10.19 1.85 6.04
C GLY A 64 -9.89 2.53 4.69
N HIS A 65 -10.87 2.68 3.79
CA HIS A 65 -10.61 3.30 2.49
C HIS A 65 -10.36 4.80 2.64
N LYS A 66 -9.36 5.32 1.93
CA LYS A 66 -8.87 6.69 2.09
C LYS A 66 -9.53 7.67 1.13
N PHE A 67 -9.91 8.83 1.65
CA PHE A 67 -10.54 9.94 0.94
C PHE A 67 -9.68 11.20 1.09
N PHE A 68 -9.49 11.93 0.00
CA PHE A 68 -8.84 13.24 0.07
C PHE A 68 -9.84 14.29 0.53
N THR A 69 -9.60 14.87 1.70
CA THR A 69 -10.42 15.92 2.30
C THR A 69 -9.68 17.25 2.37
N GLU A 70 -10.37 18.32 2.74
CA GLU A 70 -9.78 19.65 2.92
C GLU A 70 -8.78 19.73 4.09
N GLU A 71 -8.80 18.75 4.99
CA GLU A 71 -7.90 18.60 6.14
C GLU A 71 -6.80 17.55 5.89
N GLY A 72 -6.75 16.97 4.69
CA GLY A 72 -5.83 15.89 4.33
C GLY A 72 -6.55 14.57 4.08
N ILE A 73 -5.81 13.46 4.12
CA ILE A 73 -6.37 12.14 3.89
C ILE A 73 -7.13 11.69 5.15
N LYS A 74 -8.37 11.24 4.97
CA LYS A 74 -9.19 10.61 6.02
C LYS A 74 -9.65 9.24 5.57
N GLU A 75 -9.69 8.28 6.48
CA GLU A 75 -10.32 6.99 6.24
C GLU A 75 -11.84 7.09 6.31
N CYS A 76 -12.55 6.17 5.66
CA CYS A 76 -14.00 6.17 5.60
C CYS A 76 -14.67 6.19 6.98
N TRP A 77 -14.07 5.55 8.00
CA TRP A 77 -14.59 5.57 9.38
C TRP A 77 -14.42 6.93 10.08
N GLN A 78 -13.45 7.74 9.63
CA GLN A 78 -13.18 9.08 10.15
C GLN A 78 -14.06 10.14 9.48
N LEU A 79 -14.69 9.81 8.35
CA LEU A 79 -15.56 10.74 7.64
C LEU A 79 -16.83 11.03 8.43
N THR A 80 -17.20 12.30 8.39
CA THR A 80 -18.41 12.86 8.97
C THR A 80 -19.16 13.67 7.91
N LEU A 81 -20.39 14.10 8.23
CA LEU A 81 -21.16 14.99 7.35
C LEU A 81 -20.60 16.42 7.27
N ASN A 82 -19.57 16.75 8.04
CA ASN A 82 -18.92 18.07 8.02
C ASN A 82 -17.70 18.12 7.10
N ASP A 83 -17.17 16.98 6.69
CA ASP A 83 -16.01 16.88 5.81
C ASP A 83 -16.34 17.23 4.35
N TRP A 84 -15.31 17.60 3.59
CA TRP A 84 -15.41 17.96 2.18
C TRP A 84 -14.44 17.14 1.36
N ILE A 85 -14.94 16.32 0.44
CA ILE A 85 -14.11 15.44 -0.40
C ILE A 85 -13.64 16.21 -1.63
N GLN A 86 -12.36 16.11 -1.95
CA GLN A 86 -11.76 16.77 -3.11
C GLN A 86 -12.40 16.32 -4.42
N VAL A 87 -12.55 17.25 -5.36
CA VAL A 87 -12.82 16.95 -6.77
C VAL A 87 -11.68 17.48 -7.63
N PRO A 88 -11.27 16.75 -8.68
CA PRO A 88 -10.12 17.15 -9.47
C PRO A 88 -10.43 18.40 -10.30
N ARG A 89 -9.40 19.20 -10.53
CA ARG A 89 -9.42 20.34 -11.44
C ARG A 89 -8.35 20.13 -12.51
N ILE A 90 -8.78 19.81 -13.72
CA ILE A 90 -7.86 19.59 -14.83
C ILE A 90 -7.24 20.95 -15.24
N PRO A 91 -5.91 21.08 -15.29
CA PRO A 91 -5.27 22.33 -15.69
C PRO A 91 -5.52 22.61 -17.18
N ILE A 92 -5.75 23.89 -17.50
CA ILE A 92 -5.84 24.37 -18.89
C ILE A 92 -4.44 24.78 -19.34
N LYS A 93 -3.82 24.00 -20.24
CA LYS A 93 -2.37 24.12 -20.50
C LYS A 93 -1.99 25.25 -21.45
N ASN A 94 -2.90 25.73 -22.30
CA ASN A 94 -2.62 26.72 -23.35
C ASN A 94 -1.45 26.30 -24.26
N SER A 95 -1.25 24.99 -24.45
CA SER A 95 -0.19 24.44 -25.32
C SER A 95 -0.64 24.26 -26.76
N ILE A 96 -1.96 24.30 -27.02
CA ILE A 96 -2.55 24.22 -28.35
C ILE A 96 -3.47 25.43 -28.58
N ASP A 97 -3.13 26.27 -29.55
CA ASP A 97 -3.94 27.42 -29.96
C ASP A 97 -4.66 27.16 -31.30
N LYS A 98 -4.21 26.17 -32.07
CA LYS A 98 -4.75 25.83 -33.37
C LYS A 98 -4.81 24.31 -33.60
N TYR A 99 -5.76 23.88 -34.41
CA TYR A 99 -5.96 22.48 -34.80
C TYR A 99 -5.83 22.33 -36.32
N ASN A 100 -4.81 21.61 -36.77
CA ASN A 100 -4.61 21.29 -38.17
C ASN A 100 -5.52 20.14 -38.59
N PHE A 101 -6.36 20.37 -39.60
CA PHE A 101 -7.24 19.35 -40.16
C PHE A 101 -7.12 19.29 -41.67
N ARG A 102 -6.94 18.08 -42.20
CA ARG A 102 -6.91 17.78 -43.63
C ARG A 102 -7.89 16.66 -43.94
N LEU A 103 -8.64 16.81 -45.03
CA LEU A 103 -9.51 15.77 -45.57
C LEU A 103 -8.69 14.58 -46.08
N GLU A 104 -9.07 13.37 -45.69
CA GLU A 104 -8.47 12.15 -46.21
C GLU A 104 -8.85 11.99 -47.69
N LYS A 105 -7.85 11.87 -48.58
CA LYS A 105 -8.05 11.65 -50.01
C LYS A 105 -8.48 10.20 -50.22
N ASN A 106 -9.78 9.98 -50.44
CA ASN A 106 -10.25 8.68 -50.92
C ASN A 106 -9.68 8.49 -52.33
N GLY A 107 -8.91 7.41 -52.56
CA GLY A 107 -8.18 7.11 -53.80
C GLY A 107 -9.02 6.86 -55.06
N ARG A 108 -10.17 7.50 -55.20
CA ARG A 108 -10.94 7.59 -56.44
C ARG A 108 -11.18 9.06 -56.73
N GLY A 109 -10.32 9.64 -57.56
CA GLY A 109 -10.65 10.86 -58.27
C GLY A 109 -11.90 10.61 -59.08
N THR A 110 -12.98 11.30 -58.76
CA THR A 110 -14.05 11.54 -59.73
C THR A 110 -14.04 13.02 -60.01
N GLU A 111 -13.38 13.37 -61.11
CA GLU A 111 -13.68 14.57 -61.87
C GLU A 111 -15.17 14.52 -62.24
N LEU A 112 -16.02 15.08 -61.40
CA LEU A 112 -17.38 15.43 -61.76
C LEU A 112 -17.57 16.89 -61.38
N GLY A 113 -17.28 17.74 -62.36
CA GLY A 113 -17.50 19.18 -62.30
C GLY A 113 -18.98 19.50 -62.08
N GLY A 114 -19.22 20.53 -61.28
CA GLY A 114 -20.58 21.01 -61.05
C GLY A 114 -20.77 21.88 -59.81
N GLY A 115 -19.92 22.90 -59.62
CA GLY A 115 -20.24 24.17 -58.95
C GLY A 115 -20.69 24.18 -57.48
N ALA A 116 -19.79 24.58 -56.57
CA ALA A 116 -20.00 25.67 -55.60
C ALA A 116 -18.67 25.97 -54.87
N LYS A 117 -18.50 27.20 -54.38
CA LYS A 117 -17.27 27.75 -53.78
C LYS A 117 -16.62 26.87 -52.70
N CYS A 118 -15.28 26.78 -52.80
CA CYS A 118 -14.29 26.35 -51.80
C CYS A 118 -14.35 24.90 -51.32
N ASP A 119 -13.71 24.01 -52.09
CA ASP A 119 -13.22 22.72 -51.58
C ASP A 119 -12.02 22.98 -50.65
N ILE A 120 -12.29 23.45 -49.43
CA ILE A 120 -11.27 23.48 -48.37
C ILE A 120 -10.85 22.02 -48.15
N GLU A 121 -9.63 21.67 -48.56
CA GLU A 121 -9.07 20.34 -48.32
C GLU A 121 -8.29 20.29 -46.99
N GLU A 122 -7.77 21.42 -46.53
CA GLU A 122 -6.99 21.57 -45.32
C GLU A 122 -7.18 22.97 -44.73
N ALA A 123 -7.26 23.06 -43.41
CA ALA A 123 -7.22 24.33 -42.71
C ALA A 123 -6.55 24.18 -41.33
N GLU A 124 -5.93 25.27 -40.89
CA GLU A 124 -5.46 25.45 -39.53
C GLU A 124 -6.54 26.22 -38.75
N ILE A 125 -7.25 25.52 -37.87
CA ILE A 125 -8.43 26.05 -37.19
C ILE A 125 -8.02 26.67 -35.86
N SER A 126 -8.26 27.96 -35.67
CA SER A 126 -8.06 28.60 -34.37
C SER A 126 -8.98 28.03 -33.31
N LEU A 127 -8.41 27.62 -32.17
CA LEU A 127 -9.13 27.20 -30.98
C LEU A 127 -9.58 28.44 -30.22
N ASP A 128 -10.53 29.19 -30.78
CA ASP A 128 -11.06 30.41 -30.16
C ASP A 128 -12.48 30.20 -29.61
N ARG A 129 -13.05 31.28 -29.05
CA ARG A 129 -14.42 31.26 -28.51
C ARG A 129 -15.47 30.94 -29.57
N GLY A 130 -15.27 31.34 -30.83
CA GLY A 130 -16.19 31.10 -31.94
C GLY A 130 -16.28 29.62 -32.30
N PHE A 131 -15.12 28.99 -32.48
CA PHE A 131 -15.05 27.56 -32.71
C PHE A 131 -15.57 26.76 -31.51
N GLY A 132 -15.20 27.18 -30.29
CA GLY A 132 -15.73 26.60 -29.06
C GLY A 132 -17.27 26.64 -29.02
N TYR A 133 -17.87 27.79 -29.33
CA TYR A 133 -19.33 27.97 -29.38
C TYR A 133 -19.98 27.01 -30.38
N TYR A 134 -19.43 26.90 -31.59
CA TYR A 134 -19.92 25.94 -32.58
C TYR A 134 -19.87 24.49 -32.07
N ILE A 135 -18.76 24.07 -31.46
CA ILE A 135 -18.62 22.72 -30.89
C ILE A 135 -19.64 22.49 -29.77
N GLY A 136 -19.80 23.44 -28.86
CA GLY A 136 -20.79 23.37 -27.79
C GLY A 136 -22.22 23.19 -28.32
N TYR A 137 -22.60 24.02 -29.30
CA TYR A 137 -23.93 23.96 -29.92
C TYR A 137 -24.13 22.68 -30.73
N TYR A 138 -23.08 22.16 -31.37
CA TYR A 138 -23.09 20.86 -32.04
C TYR A 138 -23.33 19.68 -31.06
N LEU A 139 -22.71 19.74 -29.89
CA LEU A 139 -22.88 18.71 -28.87
C LEU A 139 -24.33 18.69 -28.34
N ALA A 140 -24.94 19.87 -28.20
CA ALA A 140 -26.34 20.04 -27.82
C ALA A 140 -27.32 19.58 -28.93
N GLU A 141 -27.34 20.26 -30.08
CA GLU A 141 -28.41 20.14 -31.09
C GLU A 141 -27.97 19.54 -32.44
N GLY A 142 -26.66 19.36 -32.61
CA GLY A 142 -26.07 18.98 -33.90
C GLY A 142 -26.09 17.48 -34.17
N CYS A 143 -25.98 17.10 -35.45
CA CYS A 143 -25.71 15.73 -35.88
C CYS A 143 -25.04 15.78 -37.26
N VAL A 144 -23.93 15.08 -37.43
CA VAL A 144 -23.33 14.94 -38.78
C VAL A 144 -24.19 13.97 -39.59
N LYS A 145 -24.39 14.26 -40.87
CA LYS A 145 -25.07 13.38 -41.82
C LYS A 145 -24.06 12.84 -42.82
N THR A 146 -24.14 11.54 -43.07
CA THR A 146 -23.25 10.82 -44.00
C THR A 146 -24.03 10.38 -45.23
N ARG A 147 -23.30 10.16 -46.32
CA ARG A 147 -23.79 9.43 -47.48
C ARG A 147 -23.90 7.93 -47.14
N GLU A 148 -24.48 7.14 -48.04
CA GLU A 148 -24.62 5.68 -47.88
C GLU A 148 -23.27 4.98 -47.70
N ASN A 149 -22.22 5.49 -48.33
CA ASN A 149 -20.85 4.97 -48.19
C ASN A 149 -20.16 5.36 -46.88
N GLY A 150 -20.85 6.06 -45.96
CA GLY A 150 -20.30 6.53 -44.69
C GLY A 150 -19.59 7.88 -44.75
N ASP A 151 -19.39 8.48 -45.93
CA ASP A 151 -18.69 9.75 -46.05
C ASP A 151 -19.51 10.90 -45.43
N PRO A 152 -18.92 11.74 -44.56
CA PRO A 152 -19.58 12.94 -44.01
C PRO A 152 -19.96 13.93 -45.12
N CYS A 153 -21.16 14.50 -45.03
CA CYS A 153 -21.74 15.34 -46.08
C CYS A 153 -22.14 16.73 -45.58
N TYR A 154 -22.87 16.80 -44.46
CA TYR A 154 -23.34 18.06 -43.90
C TYR A 154 -23.58 17.92 -42.39
N VAL A 155 -23.66 19.06 -41.70
CA VAL A 155 -24.03 19.12 -40.28
C VAL A 155 -25.47 19.60 -40.16
N HIS A 156 -26.29 18.85 -39.44
CA HIS A 156 -27.72 19.11 -39.22
C HIS A 156 -27.96 19.55 -37.78
N PHE A 157 -28.70 20.63 -37.59
CA PHE A 157 -29.20 21.08 -36.30
C PHE A 157 -30.73 21.05 -36.31
N ALA A 158 -31.34 20.61 -35.23
CA ALA A 158 -32.80 20.69 -35.01
C ALA A 158 -33.04 21.38 -33.67
N TYR A 159 -33.90 22.39 -33.62
CA TYR A 159 -34.09 23.22 -32.43
C TYR A 159 -35.48 23.88 -32.46
N HIS A 160 -35.89 24.53 -31.36
CA HIS A 160 -37.21 25.19 -31.31
C HIS A 160 -37.26 26.37 -32.28
N LYS A 161 -38.40 26.59 -32.96
CA LYS A 161 -38.50 27.61 -34.03
C LYS A 161 -38.19 29.04 -33.60
N ASP A 162 -38.40 29.36 -32.32
CA ASP A 162 -38.16 30.69 -31.73
C ASP A 162 -36.69 30.90 -31.30
N GLU A 163 -35.85 29.87 -31.38
CA GLU A 163 -34.42 29.99 -31.03
C GLU A 163 -33.58 30.53 -32.18
N VAL A 164 -32.66 31.43 -31.84
CA VAL A 164 -31.75 32.12 -32.77
C VAL A 164 -30.28 31.74 -32.57
N PHE A 165 -30.01 30.77 -31.69
CA PHE A 165 -28.64 30.42 -31.26
C PHE A 165 -27.77 29.81 -32.36
N ILE A 166 -28.41 29.17 -33.35
CA ILE A 166 -27.73 28.64 -34.55
C ILE A 166 -27.02 29.75 -35.33
N ASP A 167 -27.55 30.98 -35.35
CA ASP A 167 -26.97 32.08 -36.12
C ASP A 167 -25.59 32.43 -35.58
N LYS A 168 -25.40 32.39 -34.25
CA LYS A 168 -24.07 32.56 -33.65
C LYS A 168 -23.12 31.43 -34.06
N ALA A 169 -23.55 30.18 -34.01
CA ALA A 169 -22.71 29.03 -34.40
C ALA A 169 -22.32 29.09 -35.90
N TYR A 170 -23.21 29.58 -36.74
CA TYR A 170 -22.96 29.83 -38.15
C TYR A 170 -21.99 30.98 -38.36
N GLU A 171 -22.32 32.18 -37.86
CA GLU A 171 -21.57 33.41 -38.13
C GLU A 171 -20.18 33.42 -37.50
N TRP A 172 -20.02 32.84 -36.30
CA TRP A 172 -18.74 32.85 -35.58
C TRP A 172 -17.75 31.80 -36.06
N PHE A 173 -18.20 30.76 -36.76
CA PHE A 173 -17.32 29.67 -37.19
C PHE A 173 -17.78 29.00 -38.49
N ALA A 174 -18.97 28.39 -38.50
CA ALA A 174 -19.31 27.43 -39.55
C ALA A 174 -19.43 28.03 -40.96
N ARG A 175 -19.75 29.34 -41.07
CA ARG A 175 -19.85 30.08 -42.33
C ARG A 175 -18.58 30.01 -43.17
N GLU A 176 -17.41 29.99 -42.52
CA GLU A 176 -16.11 29.90 -43.21
C GLU A 176 -15.85 28.51 -43.80
N TYR A 177 -16.39 27.46 -43.17
CA TYR A 177 -16.07 26.06 -43.47
C TYR A 177 -17.20 25.27 -44.14
N CYS A 178 -18.37 25.88 -44.33
CA CYS A 178 -19.51 25.31 -45.04
C CYS A 178 -19.63 25.86 -46.46
N THR A 179 -20.17 25.07 -47.37
CA THR A 179 -20.45 25.48 -48.76
C THR A 179 -21.79 26.20 -48.89
N SER A 180 -22.79 25.80 -48.09
CA SER A 180 -24.10 26.45 -48.07
C SER A 180 -24.86 26.17 -46.77
N ARG A 181 -25.80 27.05 -46.44
CA ARG A 181 -26.75 26.92 -45.33
C ARG A 181 -28.16 26.86 -45.89
N ASN A 182 -28.92 25.84 -45.50
CA ASN A 182 -30.34 25.72 -45.81
C ASN A 182 -31.14 25.61 -44.51
N ASP A 183 -32.12 26.48 -44.35
CA ASP A 183 -33.03 26.49 -43.21
C ASP A 183 -34.40 25.94 -43.65
N PHE A 184 -34.96 25.07 -42.82
CA PHE A 184 -36.27 24.45 -43.02
C PHE A 184 -37.11 24.66 -41.77
N GLU A 185 -38.34 25.11 -41.95
CA GLU A 185 -39.33 25.16 -40.87
C GLU A 185 -40.33 24.03 -41.09
N ASP A 186 -40.46 23.13 -40.11
CA ASP A 186 -41.47 22.08 -40.16
C ASP A 186 -42.85 22.68 -39.81
N GLU A 187 -43.96 22.00 -40.11
CA GLU A 187 -45.32 22.39 -39.62
C GLU A 187 -45.49 22.31 -38.09
N THR A 188 -44.40 21.98 -37.36
CA THR A 188 -44.36 21.82 -35.90
C THR A 188 -43.56 22.97 -35.27
N ASN A 189 -43.39 22.98 -33.95
CA ASN A 189 -42.59 24.01 -33.25
C ASN A 189 -41.06 23.83 -33.42
N ARG A 190 -40.61 23.28 -34.54
CA ARG A 190 -39.22 22.89 -34.79
C ARG A 190 -38.71 23.50 -36.09
N LYS A 191 -37.53 24.10 -36.02
CA LYS A 191 -36.74 24.51 -37.18
C LYS A 191 -35.55 23.56 -37.34
N ARG A 192 -35.10 23.37 -38.57
CA ARG A 192 -33.91 22.59 -38.92
C ARG A 192 -32.99 23.42 -39.78
N THR A 193 -31.69 23.37 -39.48
CA THR A 193 -30.67 24.05 -40.28
C THR A 193 -29.63 23.05 -40.74
N TYR A 194 -29.40 23.00 -42.06
CA TYR A 194 -28.43 22.12 -42.71
C TYR A 194 -27.26 22.96 -43.20
N LEU A 195 -26.07 22.70 -42.66
CA LEU A 195 -24.80 23.31 -43.07
C LEU A 195 -24.07 22.32 -43.96
N TYR A 196 -24.20 22.47 -45.28
CA TYR A 196 -23.56 21.62 -46.27
C TYR A 196 -22.07 21.90 -46.34
N GLY A 197 -21.27 20.85 -46.50
CA GLY A 197 -19.83 20.97 -46.66
C GLY A 197 -19.11 19.74 -46.11
N LYS A 198 -18.40 19.03 -46.98
CA LYS A 198 -17.62 17.84 -46.59
C LYS A 198 -16.57 18.17 -45.54
N PHE A 199 -15.86 19.28 -45.70
CA PHE A 199 -14.82 19.72 -44.76
C PHE A 199 -15.36 19.87 -43.34
N LEU A 200 -16.39 20.73 -43.14
CA LEU A 200 -17.00 20.95 -41.83
C LEU A 200 -17.57 19.66 -41.23
N ALA A 201 -18.28 18.85 -42.04
CA ALA A 201 -18.86 17.60 -41.56
C ALA A 201 -17.78 16.60 -41.09
N SER A 202 -16.71 16.44 -41.87
CA SER A 202 -15.59 15.55 -41.53
C SER A 202 -14.78 16.06 -40.34
N LEU A 203 -14.55 17.37 -40.25
CA LEU A 203 -13.90 18.01 -39.10
C LEU A 203 -14.67 17.73 -37.81
N THR A 204 -15.96 18.03 -37.82
CA THR A 204 -16.84 17.88 -36.65
C THR A 204 -16.95 16.42 -36.22
N GLU A 205 -17.11 15.48 -37.17
CA GLU A 205 -17.15 14.05 -36.85
C GLU A 205 -15.81 13.54 -36.32
N ARG A 206 -14.67 13.98 -36.88
CA ARG A 206 -13.34 13.58 -36.42
C ARG A 206 -13.11 14.00 -34.97
N ILE A 207 -13.41 15.24 -34.64
CA ILE A 207 -13.16 15.80 -33.30
C ILE A 207 -14.19 15.27 -32.29
N CYS A 208 -15.47 15.42 -32.60
CA CYS A 208 -16.54 15.25 -31.62
C CYS A 208 -17.35 13.97 -31.81
N GLY A 209 -17.19 13.20 -32.89
CA GLY A 209 -18.07 12.07 -33.21
C GLY A 209 -19.42 12.54 -33.75
N ARG A 210 -20.43 11.66 -33.80
CA ARG A 210 -21.69 11.92 -34.52
C ARG A 210 -22.94 11.42 -33.83
N THR A 211 -23.00 10.12 -33.58
CA THR A 211 -24.15 9.45 -32.94
C THR A 211 -23.74 9.06 -31.53
N ASP A 212 -23.52 7.76 -31.28
CA ASP A 212 -23.24 7.25 -29.95
C ASP A 212 -21.80 7.46 -29.49
N ASN A 213 -20.92 7.76 -30.44
CA ASN A 213 -19.53 8.15 -30.19
C ASN A 213 -19.33 9.66 -30.00
N LYS A 214 -20.41 10.45 -29.81
CA LYS A 214 -20.28 11.87 -29.49
C LYS A 214 -19.48 12.07 -28.21
N ARG A 215 -18.48 12.95 -28.23
CA ARG A 215 -17.52 13.13 -27.14
C ARG A 215 -16.90 14.53 -27.09
N ILE A 216 -16.37 14.85 -25.91
CA ILE A 216 -15.44 15.95 -25.68
C ILE A 216 -14.06 15.31 -25.43
N PRO A 217 -13.10 15.43 -26.37
CA PRO A 217 -11.76 14.87 -26.21
C PRO A 217 -10.99 15.49 -25.04
N HIS A 218 -10.17 14.70 -24.34
CA HIS A 218 -9.35 15.20 -23.23
C HIS A 218 -8.34 16.28 -23.65
N TRP A 219 -7.85 16.25 -24.91
CA TRP A 219 -6.90 17.25 -25.40
C TRP A 219 -7.51 18.65 -25.48
N PHE A 220 -8.83 18.80 -25.39
CA PHE A 220 -9.45 20.13 -25.27
C PHE A 220 -8.92 20.90 -24.04
N PHE A 221 -8.49 20.22 -22.98
CA PHE A 221 -7.87 20.88 -21.82
C PHE A 221 -6.42 21.36 -22.10
N ASP A 222 -5.78 20.87 -23.16
CA ASP A 222 -4.48 21.37 -23.62
C ASP A 222 -4.63 22.71 -24.39
N SER A 223 -5.87 23.09 -24.74
CA SER A 223 -6.17 24.35 -25.40
C SER A 223 -6.23 25.55 -24.44
N ASN A 224 -7.01 26.58 -24.76
CA ASN A 224 -7.14 27.80 -23.97
C ASN A 224 -8.53 28.00 -23.37
N ARG A 225 -8.62 28.98 -22.47
CA ARG A 225 -9.85 29.30 -21.72
C ARG A 225 -10.98 29.79 -22.60
N ASP A 226 -10.69 30.51 -23.68
CA ASP A 226 -11.73 31.13 -24.52
C ASP A 226 -12.43 30.09 -25.39
N PHE A 227 -11.71 29.10 -25.92
CA PHE A 227 -12.29 27.92 -26.56
C PHE A 227 -13.24 27.16 -25.62
N LEU A 228 -12.76 26.81 -24.42
CA LEU A 228 -13.55 26.07 -23.44
C LEU A 228 -14.78 26.86 -22.95
N ARG A 229 -14.67 28.19 -22.84
CA ARG A 229 -15.81 29.09 -22.57
C ARG A 229 -16.84 29.03 -23.69
N GLY A 230 -16.38 29.11 -24.94
CA GLY A 230 -17.24 28.95 -26.11
C GLY A 230 -18.04 27.65 -26.04
N ILE A 231 -17.39 26.52 -25.71
CA ILE A 231 -18.07 25.22 -25.58
C ILE A 231 -19.22 25.28 -24.58
N LEU A 232 -19.00 25.84 -23.38
CA LEU A 232 -20.07 25.96 -22.39
C LEU A 232 -21.21 26.85 -22.89
N GLU A 233 -20.89 27.98 -23.51
CA GLU A 233 -21.90 28.91 -24.03
C GLU A 233 -22.77 28.27 -25.09
N GLY A 234 -22.15 27.63 -26.10
CA GLY A 234 -22.89 26.94 -27.16
C GLY A 234 -23.70 25.76 -26.62
N TYR A 235 -23.16 25.00 -25.66
CA TYR A 235 -23.85 23.85 -25.09
C TYR A 235 -25.09 24.27 -24.28
N PHE A 236 -24.98 25.29 -23.42
CA PHE A 236 -26.11 25.78 -22.62
C PHE A 236 -27.08 26.67 -23.39
N ASP A 237 -26.68 27.32 -24.50
CA ASP A 237 -27.63 28.01 -25.37
C ASP A 237 -28.46 27.01 -26.20
N GLY A 238 -27.92 25.81 -26.51
CA GLY A 238 -28.69 24.74 -27.16
C GLY A 238 -29.58 23.94 -26.19
N ASP A 239 -28.97 23.25 -25.23
CA ASP A 239 -29.66 22.25 -24.39
C ASP A 239 -30.00 22.78 -22.98
N GLY A 240 -29.79 24.08 -22.73
CA GLY A 240 -29.96 24.69 -21.42
C GLY A 240 -31.39 25.14 -21.13
N ASN A 241 -31.96 24.63 -20.04
CA ASN A 241 -33.15 25.21 -19.45
C ASN A 241 -32.76 26.30 -18.44
N LYS A 242 -33.33 27.50 -18.63
CA LYS A 242 -33.13 28.69 -17.81
C LYS A 242 -34.42 28.95 -17.03
N ASP A 243 -34.39 28.85 -15.70
CA ASP A 243 -35.45 29.42 -14.85
C ASP A 243 -35.29 30.95 -14.90
N PHE A 244 -35.87 31.56 -15.93
CA PHE A 244 -35.64 32.94 -16.34
C PHE A 244 -36.17 33.98 -15.35
N GLU A 245 -37.21 33.65 -14.57
CA GLU A 245 -37.85 34.64 -13.70
C GLU A 245 -36.96 35.07 -12.53
N GLU A 246 -35.93 34.30 -12.16
CA GLU A 246 -35.07 34.65 -11.00
C GLU A 246 -33.56 34.32 -11.15
N ARG A 247 -33.07 33.87 -12.32
CA ARG A 247 -31.65 33.44 -12.51
C ARG A 247 -31.15 32.47 -11.42
N ARG A 248 -32.03 31.63 -10.88
CA ARG A 248 -31.71 30.74 -9.75
C ARG A 248 -30.83 29.56 -10.16
N SER A 249 -31.01 29.06 -11.38
CA SER A 249 -30.30 27.91 -11.91
C SER A 249 -30.18 27.95 -13.43
N LEU A 250 -29.12 27.35 -13.95
CA LEU A 250 -28.94 27.01 -15.37
C LEU A 250 -28.56 25.53 -15.44
N GLY A 251 -29.27 24.74 -16.22
CA GLY A 251 -28.91 23.33 -16.39
C GLY A 251 -29.30 22.76 -17.73
N ALA A 252 -28.59 21.72 -18.15
CA ALA A 252 -28.81 20.99 -19.39
C ALA A 252 -29.03 19.50 -19.09
N VAL A 253 -29.84 18.82 -19.91
CA VAL A 253 -30.23 17.42 -19.71
C VAL A 253 -29.74 16.59 -20.88
N CYS A 254 -28.77 15.72 -20.63
CA CYS A 254 -28.18 14.86 -21.67
C CYS A 254 -28.43 13.38 -21.40
N ILE A 255 -28.68 12.59 -22.45
CA ILE A 255 -28.67 11.12 -22.37
C ILE A 255 -27.25 10.51 -22.39
N ARG A 256 -26.21 11.35 -22.57
CA ARG A 256 -24.82 10.90 -22.73
C ARG A 256 -23.99 11.29 -21.52
N GLU A 257 -23.57 10.29 -20.77
CA GLU A 257 -22.72 10.46 -19.58
C GLU A 257 -21.43 11.23 -19.89
N LYS A 258 -20.68 10.77 -20.92
CA LYS A 258 -19.37 11.34 -21.30
C LYS A 258 -19.43 12.85 -21.47
N ILE A 259 -20.46 13.35 -22.15
CA ILE A 259 -20.64 14.79 -22.39
C ILE A 259 -20.92 15.49 -21.06
N SER A 260 -21.89 15.01 -20.28
CA SER A 260 -22.26 15.65 -19.00
C SER A 260 -21.10 15.73 -18.01
N ARG A 261 -20.29 14.67 -17.88
CA ARG A 261 -19.11 14.68 -17.00
C ARG A 261 -18.02 15.63 -17.51
N GLN A 262 -17.77 15.66 -18.83
CA GLN A 262 -16.79 16.57 -19.41
C GLN A 262 -17.24 18.04 -19.32
N ILE A 263 -18.52 18.36 -19.51
CA ILE A 263 -19.07 19.70 -19.29
C ILE A 263 -18.84 20.13 -17.83
N LYS A 264 -19.12 19.24 -16.85
CA LYS A 264 -18.80 19.50 -15.43
C LYS A 264 -17.29 19.76 -15.22
N ARG A 265 -16.39 18.99 -15.85
CA ARG A 265 -14.94 19.20 -15.77
C ARG A 265 -14.52 20.54 -16.39
N ILE A 266 -15.12 20.96 -17.50
CA ILE A 266 -14.85 22.27 -18.11
C ILE A 266 -15.26 23.41 -17.17
N ILE A 267 -16.44 23.31 -16.54
CA ILE A 267 -16.92 24.30 -15.54
C ILE A 267 -15.91 24.45 -14.39
N ILE A 268 -15.43 23.33 -13.84
CA ILE A 268 -14.45 23.30 -12.74
C ILE A 268 -13.10 23.87 -13.20
N SER A 269 -12.61 23.45 -14.36
CA SER A 269 -11.29 23.85 -14.90
C SER A 269 -11.22 25.34 -15.21
N LEU A 270 -12.33 25.92 -15.71
CA LEU A 270 -12.47 27.36 -15.90
C LEU A 270 -12.52 28.15 -14.59
N GLY A 271 -12.62 27.50 -13.43
CA GLY A 271 -12.65 28.15 -12.12
C GLY A 271 -14.03 28.74 -11.77
N TYR A 272 -15.07 28.31 -12.48
CA TYR A 272 -16.45 28.67 -12.13
C TYR A 272 -16.92 27.94 -10.87
N GLY A 273 -16.17 26.95 -10.38
CA GLY A 273 -16.52 26.14 -9.22
C GLY A 273 -17.15 24.82 -9.61
N VAL A 274 -17.89 24.18 -8.70
CA VAL A 274 -18.45 22.83 -8.93
C VAL A 274 -19.93 22.91 -9.30
N SER A 275 -20.31 22.34 -10.44
CA SER A 275 -21.71 22.14 -10.83
C SER A 275 -22.26 20.82 -10.28
N ALA A 276 -23.58 20.78 -10.05
CA ALA A 276 -24.26 19.52 -9.76
C ALA A 276 -24.32 18.64 -11.01
N LEU A 277 -24.15 17.34 -10.82
CA LEU A 277 -24.44 16.31 -11.82
C LEU A 277 -25.45 15.34 -11.19
N THR A 278 -26.65 15.28 -11.74
CA THR A 278 -27.71 14.38 -11.27
C THR A 278 -27.99 13.33 -12.32
N TYR A 279 -27.71 12.08 -11.98
CA TYR A 279 -28.15 10.90 -12.71
C TYR A 279 -29.58 10.57 -12.32
N MET A 280 -30.45 10.39 -13.30
CA MET A 280 -31.80 9.90 -13.12
C MET A 280 -31.95 8.62 -13.93
N GLU A 281 -32.30 7.55 -13.24
CA GLU A 281 -32.58 6.25 -13.83
C GLU A 281 -33.77 6.30 -14.81
N GLU A 282 -33.87 5.27 -15.62
CA GLU A 282 -34.98 5.02 -16.52
C GLU A 282 -36.33 5.09 -15.80
N ARG A 283 -37.28 5.82 -16.41
CA ARG A 283 -38.65 5.94 -15.91
C ARG A 283 -39.65 5.52 -16.99
N TYR A 284 -40.83 5.12 -16.57
CA TYR A 284 -41.96 4.95 -17.48
C TYR A 284 -42.69 6.28 -17.64
N ARG A 285 -42.87 6.72 -18.89
CA ARG A 285 -43.70 7.88 -19.22
C ARG A 285 -44.65 7.48 -20.34
N TYR A 286 -45.97 7.55 -20.07
CA TYR A 286 -47.00 7.05 -20.99
C TYR A 286 -46.72 5.60 -21.46
N ASP A 287 -46.37 4.71 -20.52
CA ASP A 287 -46.00 3.30 -20.77
C ASP A 287 -44.77 3.07 -21.67
N VAL A 288 -44.04 4.14 -22.02
CA VAL A 288 -42.77 4.05 -22.74
C VAL A 288 -41.61 4.15 -21.77
N LYS A 289 -40.70 3.19 -21.83
CA LYS A 289 -39.46 3.16 -21.05
C LYS A 289 -38.51 4.25 -21.58
N THR A 290 -38.20 5.23 -20.74
CA THR A 290 -37.28 6.32 -21.07
C THR A 290 -35.83 5.91 -20.81
N LYS A 291 -34.89 6.49 -21.55
CA LYS A 291 -33.45 6.31 -21.29
C LYS A 291 -33.05 7.04 -19.99
N PRO A 292 -32.01 6.56 -19.28
CA PRO A 292 -31.43 7.33 -18.18
C PRO A 292 -30.90 8.68 -18.69
N ILE A 293 -30.95 9.69 -17.83
CA ILE A 293 -30.54 11.06 -18.14
C ILE A 293 -29.56 11.60 -17.10
N TYR A 294 -28.65 12.44 -17.55
CA TYR A 294 -27.68 13.15 -16.76
C TYR A 294 -27.97 14.64 -16.86
N GLN A 295 -28.23 15.28 -15.73
CA GLN A 295 -28.47 16.71 -15.67
C GLN A 295 -27.29 17.44 -15.04
N VAL A 296 -26.62 18.28 -15.82
CA VAL A 296 -25.61 19.21 -15.29
C VAL A 296 -26.31 20.50 -14.90
N ARG A 297 -26.12 20.99 -13.67
CA ARG A 297 -26.78 22.21 -13.18
C ARG A 297 -25.82 23.12 -12.43
N MET A 298 -25.74 24.37 -12.84
CA MET A 298 -25.06 25.47 -12.16
C MET A 298 -26.07 26.24 -11.31
N ASN A 299 -25.75 26.42 -10.03
CA ASN A 299 -26.55 27.18 -9.06
C ASN A 299 -25.64 28.07 -8.23
N GLY A 300 -26.22 29.07 -7.56
CA GLY A 300 -25.51 29.89 -6.57
C GLY A 300 -24.21 30.49 -7.13
N ASP A 301 -23.11 30.31 -6.40
CA ASP A 301 -21.82 30.92 -6.75
C ASP A 301 -21.28 30.43 -8.10
N THR A 302 -21.56 29.18 -8.49
CA THR A 302 -21.11 28.64 -9.78
C THR A 302 -21.76 29.35 -10.95
N LEU A 303 -23.08 29.57 -10.87
CA LEU A 303 -23.81 30.32 -11.90
C LEU A 303 -23.40 31.80 -11.90
N ALA A 304 -23.21 32.40 -10.71
CA ALA A 304 -22.76 33.78 -10.60
C ALA A 304 -21.40 33.99 -11.29
N ARG A 305 -20.41 33.12 -11.02
CA ARG A 305 -19.10 33.16 -11.65
C ARG A 305 -19.16 32.94 -13.16
N TYR A 306 -19.98 31.99 -13.62
CA TYR A 306 -20.21 31.75 -15.05
C TYR A 306 -20.76 33.01 -15.76
N CYS A 307 -21.70 33.71 -15.13
CA CYS A 307 -22.26 34.97 -15.62
C CYS A 307 -21.32 36.18 -15.45
N GLY A 308 -20.08 35.99 -14.97
CA GLY A 308 -19.09 37.05 -14.78
C GLY A 308 -19.24 37.86 -13.49
N ALA A 309 -20.10 37.46 -12.56
CA ALA A 309 -20.27 38.14 -11.28
C ALA A 309 -19.18 37.75 -10.27
N LYS A 310 -18.72 38.73 -9.47
CA LYS A 310 -17.86 38.49 -8.31
C LYS A 310 -18.72 38.01 -7.13
N VAL A 311 -18.26 36.95 -6.45
CA VAL A 311 -18.94 36.37 -5.29
C VAL A 311 -18.27 36.89 -4.02
N GLU A 312 -18.91 37.84 -3.34
CA GLU A 312 -18.41 38.40 -2.07
C GLU A 312 -18.89 37.60 -0.85
N LYS A 313 -20.11 37.06 -0.92
CA LYS A 313 -20.70 36.21 0.13
C LYS A 313 -21.18 34.90 -0.47
N LYS A 314 -20.83 33.79 0.18
CA LYS A 314 -21.16 32.43 -0.27
C LYS A 314 -22.67 32.22 -0.30
N HIS A 315 -23.22 31.82 -1.45
CA HIS A 315 -24.63 31.52 -1.58
C HIS A 315 -25.02 30.20 -0.85
N LYS A 316 -26.21 30.12 -0.26
CA LYS A 316 -26.69 28.95 0.50
C LYS A 316 -26.71 27.63 -0.29
N ALA A 317 -26.88 27.74 -1.61
CA ALA A 317 -26.89 26.60 -2.54
C ALA A 317 -25.48 26.11 -2.90
N THR A 318 -24.42 26.85 -2.53
CA THR A 318 -23.03 26.46 -2.77
C THR A 318 -22.63 25.37 -1.77
N LYS A 319 -22.50 24.13 -2.28
CA LYS A 319 -22.14 22.94 -1.50
C LYS A 319 -20.71 22.45 -1.75
N TYR A 320 -19.84 23.35 -2.21
CA TYR A 320 -18.40 23.13 -2.30
C TYR A 320 -17.63 24.26 -1.59
N ILE A 321 -16.36 24.05 -1.30
CA ILE A 321 -15.38 25.06 -0.88
C ILE A 321 -14.22 25.08 -1.88
N GLU A 322 -13.50 26.20 -1.92
CA GLU A 322 -12.26 26.36 -2.64
C GLU A 322 -11.16 26.65 -1.62
N LYS A 323 -10.11 25.83 -1.62
CA LYS A 323 -8.96 25.93 -0.71
C LYS A 323 -7.71 25.56 -1.48
N ASP A 324 -6.68 26.39 -1.43
CA ASP A 324 -5.40 26.18 -2.11
C ASP A 324 -5.53 25.86 -3.62
N GLY A 325 -6.48 26.53 -4.29
CA GLY A 325 -6.76 26.34 -5.72
C GLY A 325 -7.50 25.03 -6.08
N LYS A 326 -7.82 24.20 -5.09
CA LYS A 326 -8.58 22.95 -5.21
C LYS A 326 -10.03 23.14 -4.78
N TYR A 327 -10.91 22.30 -5.30
CA TYR A 327 -12.32 22.27 -4.92
C TYR A 327 -12.66 21.04 -4.10
N TYR A 328 -13.49 21.23 -3.07
CA TYR A 328 -13.95 20.15 -2.20
C TYR A 328 -15.46 20.22 -2.04
N VAL A 329 -16.13 19.08 -2.05
CA VAL A 329 -17.58 18.97 -2.03
C VAL A 329 -18.04 18.29 -0.74
N LYS A 330 -19.03 18.89 -0.09
CA LYS A 330 -19.46 18.46 1.24
C LYS A 330 -20.00 17.02 1.21
N VAL A 331 -19.67 16.22 2.22
CA VAL A 331 -20.29 14.91 2.44
C VAL A 331 -21.78 15.10 2.76
N LYS A 332 -22.63 14.28 2.14
CA LYS A 332 -24.09 14.33 2.27
C LYS A 332 -24.64 13.14 3.07
N SER A 333 -24.06 11.96 2.90
CA SER A 333 -24.52 10.74 3.57
C SER A 333 -23.38 9.73 3.69
N ILE A 334 -23.37 9.00 4.81
CA ILE A 334 -22.52 7.83 5.05
C ILE A 334 -23.44 6.79 5.69
N ALA A 335 -23.53 5.60 5.11
CA ALA A 335 -24.38 4.53 5.63
C ALA A 335 -23.76 3.18 5.31
N TYR A 336 -23.90 2.21 6.22
CA TYR A 336 -23.60 0.81 5.90
C TYR A 336 -24.52 0.34 4.77
N GLU A 337 -23.96 -0.39 3.80
CA GLU A 337 -24.72 -0.90 2.65
C GLU A 337 -24.71 -2.42 2.63
N LYS A 338 -23.53 -3.05 2.61
CA LYS A 338 -23.36 -4.51 2.50
C LYS A 338 -21.96 -4.96 2.88
N THR A 339 -21.81 -6.24 3.18
CA THR A 339 -20.51 -6.94 3.20
C THR A 339 -20.31 -7.65 1.86
N CYS A 340 -19.17 -7.44 1.21
CA CYS A 340 -18.87 -8.05 -0.08
C CYS A 340 -17.39 -8.00 -0.43
N GLN A 341 -17.01 -8.72 -1.49
CA GLN A 341 -15.68 -8.63 -2.08
C GLN A 341 -15.35 -7.18 -2.48
N THR A 342 -14.18 -6.73 -2.05
CA THR A 342 -13.67 -5.39 -2.35
C THR A 342 -12.46 -5.42 -3.27
N TYR A 343 -12.23 -4.30 -3.94
CA TYR A 343 -11.22 -4.08 -4.95
C TYR A 343 -10.51 -2.75 -4.71
N ASP A 344 -9.27 -2.64 -5.17
CA ASP A 344 -8.52 -1.38 -5.24
C ASP A 344 -7.79 -1.28 -6.59
N ILE A 345 -7.38 -0.08 -6.99
CA ILE A 345 -6.63 0.13 -8.23
C ILE A 345 -5.39 1.00 -7.97
N GLU A 346 -4.29 0.70 -8.65
CA GLU A 346 -3.09 1.53 -8.64
C GLU A 346 -2.99 2.28 -9.96
N VAL A 347 -2.67 3.58 -9.90
CA VAL A 347 -2.42 4.43 -11.06
C VAL A 347 -0.93 4.67 -11.26
N ASN A 348 -0.49 4.77 -12.51
CA ASN A 348 0.89 5.10 -12.88
C ASN A 348 1.14 6.62 -12.78
N HIS A 349 0.99 7.19 -11.58
CA HIS A 349 1.25 8.60 -11.30
C HIS A 349 1.63 8.78 -9.82
N PRO A 350 2.57 9.69 -9.47
CA PRO A 350 3.01 9.92 -8.09
C PRO A 350 1.90 10.29 -7.10
N ASP A 351 0.78 10.81 -7.60
CA ASP A 351 -0.38 11.16 -6.80
C ASP A 351 -1.00 9.94 -6.07
N HIS A 352 -0.85 8.73 -6.63
CA HIS A 352 -1.46 7.49 -6.11
C HIS A 352 -2.93 7.62 -5.69
N ASN A 353 -3.70 8.40 -6.47
CA ASN A 353 -5.10 8.69 -6.23
C ASN A 353 -5.85 8.91 -7.54
N PHE A 354 -7.17 8.81 -7.51
CA PHE A 354 -8.02 8.94 -8.71
C PHE A 354 -9.43 9.41 -8.40
N GLU A 355 -10.11 9.93 -9.42
CA GLU A 355 -11.49 10.42 -9.36
C GLU A 355 -12.52 9.28 -9.38
N THR A 356 -13.48 9.35 -8.46
CA THR A 356 -14.70 8.55 -8.45
C THR A 356 -15.94 9.46 -8.52
N VAL A 357 -17.13 8.87 -8.60
CA VAL A 357 -18.40 9.61 -8.63
C VAL A 357 -18.71 10.45 -7.38
N ALA A 358 -18.03 10.18 -6.26
CA ALA A 358 -18.15 10.93 -5.01
C ALA A 358 -17.00 11.93 -4.78
N GLY A 359 -15.88 11.79 -5.48
CA GLY A 359 -14.68 12.60 -5.33
C GLY A 359 -13.39 11.77 -5.43
N VAL A 360 -12.27 12.36 -5.01
CA VAL A 360 -10.93 11.76 -5.09
C VAL A 360 -10.68 10.82 -3.92
N VAL A 361 -10.16 9.63 -4.23
CA VAL A 361 -9.76 8.61 -3.25
C VAL A 361 -8.31 8.19 -3.46
N SER A 362 -7.66 7.73 -2.39
CA SER A 362 -6.27 7.27 -2.41
C SER A 362 -6.18 5.74 -2.52
N ASN A 363 -5.10 5.24 -3.12
CA ASN A 363 -4.74 3.83 -3.08
C ASN A 363 -4.35 3.38 -1.65
N SER A 364 -4.40 2.07 -1.39
CA SER A 364 -3.93 1.44 -0.14
C SER A 364 -2.38 1.42 -0.04
N GLU A 365 -1.85 1.50 1.19
CA GLU A 365 -0.40 1.58 1.50
C GLU A 365 0.39 0.29 1.21
N GLU A 366 1.73 0.36 1.19
CA GLU A 366 2.62 -0.76 0.84
C GLU A 366 2.42 -2.00 1.74
N ALA A 367 2.34 -1.85 3.06
CA ALA A 367 2.08 -2.99 3.96
C ALA A 367 0.68 -3.60 3.78
N GLN A 368 -0.19 -2.95 2.99
CA GLN A 368 -1.54 -3.40 2.67
C GLN A 368 -1.61 -4.12 1.31
N TRP A 369 -0.47 -4.30 0.63
CA TRP A 369 -0.40 -5.03 -0.64
C TRP A 369 -0.59 -6.54 -0.40
N GLU A 370 -1.81 -7.03 -0.65
CA GLU A 370 -2.10 -8.47 -0.69
C GLU A 370 -1.56 -9.09 -1.99
N GLY A 371 -0.88 -10.25 -1.93
CA GLY A 371 -0.34 -10.95 -3.11
C GLY A 371 1.14 -11.38 -2.94
N ASN A 372 1.98 -11.08 -3.94
CA ASN A 372 3.43 -11.37 -3.93
C ASN A 372 4.25 -10.06 -3.98
N PRO A 373 4.32 -9.28 -2.87
CA PRO A 373 5.05 -8.01 -2.82
C PRO A 373 6.54 -8.15 -3.16
N ASP A 374 7.16 -9.31 -2.91
CA ASP A 374 8.58 -9.56 -3.19
C ASP A 374 8.92 -9.48 -4.68
N GLU A 375 8.11 -10.09 -5.56
CA GLU A 375 8.31 -10.00 -7.01
C GLU A 375 8.19 -8.55 -7.52
N LEU A 376 7.32 -7.79 -6.86
CA LEU A 376 6.99 -6.42 -7.19
C LEU A 376 8.14 -5.48 -6.81
N LEU A 377 8.64 -5.63 -5.58
CA LEU A 377 9.82 -4.93 -5.08
C LEU A 377 11.07 -5.34 -5.87
N THR A 378 11.26 -6.62 -6.16
CA THR A 378 12.39 -7.12 -6.97
C THR A 378 12.39 -6.48 -8.37
N SER A 379 11.22 -6.40 -9.01
CA SER A 379 11.10 -5.77 -10.33
C SER A 379 11.36 -4.26 -10.29
N LEU A 380 10.91 -3.58 -9.23
CA LEU A 380 11.16 -2.15 -9.01
C LEU A 380 12.64 -1.88 -8.72
N PHE A 381 13.27 -2.67 -7.85
CA PHE A 381 14.67 -2.52 -7.49
C PHE A 381 15.63 -2.90 -8.61
N ALA A 382 15.25 -3.82 -9.52
CA ALA A 382 16.03 -4.10 -10.73
C ALA A 382 16.19 -2.87 -11.66
N CYS A 383 15.35 -1.83 -11.48
CA CYS A 383 15.45 -0.57 -12.21
C CYS A 383 16.37 0.45 -11.53
N ILE A 384 16.89 0.15 -10.33
CA ILE A 384 17.81 1.00 -9.60
C ILE A 384 19.23 0.47 -9.81
N PRO A 385 20.15 1.27 -10.40
CA PRO A 385 21.52 0.83 -10.62
C PRO A 385 22.26 0.61 -9.31
N ASP A 386 23.10 -0.43 -9.24
CA ASP A 386 23.98 -0.74 -8.11
C ASP A 386 25.45 -0.38 -8.44
N PRO A 387 26.15 0.45 -7.64
CA PRO A 387 25.65 1.19 -6.47
C PRO A 387 24.70 2.33 -6.91
N PRO A 388 23.71 2.70 -6.08
CA PRO A 388 22.76 3.77 -6.38
C PRO A 388 23.45 5.12 -6.29
N GLU A 389 24.18 5.50 -7.33
CA GLU A 389 24.82 6.82 -7.38
C GLU A 389 23.79 7.87 -7.82
N GLY A 390 23.39 8.73 -6.88
CA GLY A 390 22.43 9.82 -7.12
C GLY A 390 20.96 9.42 -7.10
N THR A 391 20.61 8.23 -6.58
CA THR A 391 19.22 7.78 -6.41
C THR A 391 18.98 7.35 -4.97
N GLU A 392 17.88 7.81 -4.37
CA GLU A 392 17.43 7.44 -3.03
C GLU A 392 16.06 6.76 -3.12
N VAL A 393 15.82 5.78 -2.25
CA VAL A 393 14.57 5.03 -2.20
C VAL A 393 13.93 5.22 -0.84
N TYR A 394 12.69 5.70 -0.83
CA TYR A 394 11.89 5.89 0.37
C TYR A 394 10.69 4.94 0.33
N ARG A 395 10.53 4.16 1.39
CA ARG A 395 9.38 3.27 1.60
C ARG A 395 8.69 3.67 2.89
N GLU A 396 7.45 4.12 2.77
CA GLU A 396 6.63 4.57 3.89
C GLU A 396 5.38 3.72 3.99
N SER A 397 5.11 3.17 5.18
CA SER A 397 3.87 2.45 5.45
C SER A 397 3.56 2.46 6.94
N THR A 398 2.26 2.44 7.27
CA THR A 398 1.79 1.98 8.57
C THR A 398 2.02 0.47 8.70
N ALA A 399 2.23 0.00 9.93
CA ALA A 399 2.46 -1.42 10.19
C ALA A 399 1.12 -2.19 10.09
N GLN A 400 1.13 -3.33 9.40
CA GLN A 400 -0.04 -4.19 9.23
C GLN A 400 0.25 -5.61 9.70
N GLY A 401 0.45 -5.77 11.02
CA GLY A 401 0.73 -7.08 11.63
C GLY A 401 2.05 -7.69 11.18
N TYR A 402 2.33 -8.91 11.65
CA TYR A 402 3.55 -9.68 11.33
C TYR A 402 3.42 -10.48 10.02
N GLY A 403 4.56 -10.76 9.37
CA GLY A 403 4.66 -11.73 8.29
C GLY A 403 4.61 -11.16 6.86
N ASN A 404 4.89 -9.87 6.66
CA ASN A 404 5.01 -9.23 5.35
C ASN A 404 6.43 -8.72 5.10
N THR A 405 6.81 -8.53 3.83
CA THR A 405 8.16 -8.08 3.43
C THR A 405 8.57 -6.76 4.07
N PHE A 406 7.62 -5.84 4.24
CA PHE A 406 7.89 -4.55 4.89
C PHE A 406 8.35 -4.74 6.34
N GLN A 407 7.73 -5.66 7.08
CA GLN A 407 8.13 -6.04 8.43
C GLN A 407 9.54 -6.67 8.43
N GLU A 408 9.84 -7.58 7.51
CA GLU A 408 11.18 -8.20 7.42
C GLU A 408 12.28 -7.15 7.20
N ASP A 409 12.08 -6.20 6.27
CA ASP A 409 13.02 -5.12 6.01
C ASP A 409 13.18 -4.17 7.21
N VAL A 410 12.07 -3.86 7.89
CA VAL A 410 12.08 -3.06 9.12
C VAL A 410 12.91 -3.74 10.20
N PHE A 411 12.68 -5.02 10.49
CA PHE A 411 13.44 -5.75 11.50
C PHE A 411 14.87 -6.10 11.07
N ALA A 412 15.18 -6.10 9.78
CA ALA A 412 16.56 -6.19 9.30
C ALA A 412 17.37 -4.92 9.62
N ALA A 413 16.72 -3.75 9.60
CA ALA A 413 17.34 -2.46 9.94
C ALA A 413 17.21 -2.09 11.43
N TYR A 414 16.24 -2.65 12.15
CA TYR A 414 15.91 -2.34 13.54
C TYR A 414 16.62 -3.24 14.57
N CYS A 415 17.12 -2.65 15.65
CA CYS A 415 17.52 -3.37 16.86
C CYS A 415 17.42 -2.42 18.06
N GLU A 416 16.54 -2.71 19.04
CA GLU A 416 16.32 -1.81 20.18
C GLU A 416 17.64 -1.62 20.97
N GLY A 417 17.99 -0.36 21.25
CA GLY A 417 19.20 -0.01 22.00
C GLY A 417 20.53 -0.18 21.24
N ARG A 418 20.51 -0.49 19.93
CA ARG A 418 21.73 -0.61 19.11
C ARG A 418 21.60 0.14 17.79
N TYR A 419 22.74 0.56 17.25
CA TYR A 419 22.84 1.27 15.96
C TYR A 419 21.87 2.46 15.77
N PRO A 420 21.70 3.35 16.79
CA PRO A 420 20.90 4.55 16.60
C PRO A 420 21.54 5.39 15.49
N TYR A 421 20.77 5.66 14.45
CA TYR A 421 21.15 6.52 13.35
C TYR A 421 20.75 7.97 13.61
N TYR A 422 19.60 8.16 14.27
CA TYR A 422 19.13 9.47 14.69
C TYR A 422 18.40 9.37 16.03
N GLU A 423 18.82 10.19 16.99
CA GLU A 423 18.25 10.30 18.33
C GLU A 423 18.03 11.78 18.66
N ARG A 424 16.91 12.08 19.31
CA ARG A 424 16.61 13.41 19.82
C ARG A 424 15.82 13.30 21.12
N ASP A 425 16.16 14.13 22.10
CA ASP A 425 15.48 14.21 23.40
C ASP A 425 15.40 12.84 24.13
N GLY A 426 16.40 11.98 23.94
CA GLY A 426 16.48 10.63 24.52
C GLY A 426 15.61 9.59 23.81
N VAL A 427 15.03 9.93 22.65
CA VAL A 427 14.23 9.03 21.82
C VAL A 427 14.95 8.77 20.50
N VAL A 428 15.17 7.49 20.19
CA VAL A 428 15.73 7.06 18.90
C VAL A 428 14.60 7.02 17.88
N TYR A 429 14.80 7.65 16.72
CA TYR A 429 13.82 7.66 15.62
C TYR A 429 14.33 6.97 14.37
N ALA A 430 15.63 6.69 14.28
CA ALA A 430 16.17 5.97 13.15
C ALA A 430 17.24 4.97 13.56
N TRP A 431 17.31 3.86 12.82
CA TRP A 431 18.27 2.77 13.02
C TRP A 431 18.96 2.43 11.72
N LYS A 432 20.24 2.04 11.81
CA LYS A 432 21.03 1.58 10.66
C LYS A 432 21.92 0.41 11.07
N ASP A 433 21.37 -0.80 11.03
CA ASP A 433 22.18 -2.01 11.21
C ASP A 433 23.21 -2.12 10.07
N PRO A 434 24.52 -2.33 10.34
CA PRO A 434 25.54 -2.50 9.31
C PRO A 434 25.33 -3.66 8.34
N ARG A 435 24.38 -4.57 8.65
CA ARG A 435 23.99 -5.71 7.81
C ARG A 435 22.81 -5.39 6.90
N SER A 436 22.16 -4.24 7.05
CA SER A 436 21.03 -3.79 6.24
C SER A 436 21.44 -2.62 5.34
N ASP A 437 20.96 -2.64 4.11
CA ASP A 437 21.11 -1.51 3.18
C ASP A 437 20.12 -0.37 3.49
N TRP A 438 19.12 -0.63 4.34
CA TRP A 438 18.08 0.31 4.73
C TRP A 438 18.46 1.12 5.97
N VAL A 439 18.02 2.37 5.99
CA VAL A 439 17.88 3.15 7.22
C VAL A 439 16.41 3.09 7.61
N LEU A 440 16.12 2.49 8.76
CA LEU A 440 14.77 2.54 9.31
C LEU A 440 14.54 3.92 9.91
N VAL A 441 13.40 4.54 9.59
CA VAL A 441 12.89 5.73 10.28
C VAL A 441 11.51 5.37 10.87
N PHE A 442 11.34 5.54 12.17
CA PHE A 442 10.11 5.30 12.90
C PHE A 442 9.59 6.60 13.51
N ILE A 443 8.31 6.91 13.24
CA ILE A 443 7.65 8.12 13.72
C ILE A 443 6.56 7.71 14.72
N PRO A 444 6.83 7.74 16.03
CA PRO A 444 5.82 7.43 17.02
C PRO A 444 4.76 8.53 17.09
N TRP A 445 3.55 8.17 17.52
CA TRP A 445 2.41 9.11 17.57
C TRP A 445 2.74 10.40 18.33
N PHE A 446 3.45 10.32 19.46
CA PHE A 446 3.72 11.50 20.29
C PHE A 446 4.62 12.56 19.64
N CYS A 447 5.21 12.29 18.46
CA CYS A 447 5.96 13.28 17.69
C CYS A 447 5.08 14.19 16.82
N VAL A 448 3.82 13.80 16.62
CA VAL A 448 2.89 14.59 15.81
C VAL A 448 2.11 15.53 16.72
N GLU A 449 2.29 16.84 16.53
CA GLU A 449 1.70 17.89 17.39
C GLU A 449 0.19 17.77 17.57
N LYS A 450 -0.52 17.28 16.53
CA LYS A 450 -1.97 17.07 16.54
C LYS A 450 -2.46 15.99 17.51
N TYR A 451 -1.59 15.10 17.98
CA TYR A 451 -1.95 14.02 18.92
C TYR A 451 -1.82 14.49 20.38
N THR A 452 -2.46 15.63 20.64
CA THR A 452 -2.56 16.28 21.94
C THR A 452 -4.01 16.66 22.19
N ARG A 453 -4.48 16.56 23.44
CA ARG A 453 -5.85 16.90 23.80
C ARG A 453 -5.91 17.67 25.11
N LEU A 454 -6.42 18.90 25.03
CA LEU A 454 -6.68 19.72 26.21
C LEU A 454 -7.74 19.08 27.12
N PHE A 455 -7.56 19.28 28.42
CA PHE A 455 -8.54 18.88 29.43
C PHE A 455 -9.74 19.83 29.43
N ARG A 456 -10.93 19.30 29.72
CA ARG A 456 -12.16 20.09 29.88
C ARG A 456 -12.12 20.95 31.13
N ASP A 457 -11.57 20.40 32.20
CA ASP A 457 -11.44 21.03 33.51
C ASP A 457 -10.29 20.39 34.32
N ASP A 458 -9.87 21.07 35.38
CA ASP A 458 -8.83 20.58 36.30
C ASP A 458 -9.21 19.26 36.99
N GLY A 459 -10.51 18.95 37.09
CA GLY A 459 -10.99 17.69 37.64
C GLY A 459 -10.67 16.50 36.75
N GLU A 460 -10.82 16.64 35.43
CA GLU A 460 -10.43 15.64 34.44
C GLU A 460 -8.93 15.37 34.46
N ARG A 461 -8.12 16.44 34.55
CA ARG A 461 -6.66 16.34 34.67
C ARG A 461 -6.26 15.52 35.90
N LYS A 462 -6.80 15.86 37.07
CA LYS A 462 -6.51 15.14 38.33
C LYS A 462 -6.97 13.69 38.30
N ARG A 463 -8.10 13.38 37.66
CA ARG A 463 -8.57 12.00 37.51
C ARG A 463 -7.59 11.16 36.68
N LEU A 464 -7.08 11.71 35.58
CA LEU A 464 -6.08 11.00 34.77
C LEU A 464 -4.78 10.78 35.54
N GLU A 465 -4.30 11.77 36.29
CA GLU A 465 -3.09 11.61 37.13
C GLU A 465 -3.25 10.47 38.14
N VAL A 466 -4.37 10.43 38.86
CA VAL A 466 -4.68 9.35 39.82
C VAL A 466 -4.82 7.99 39.12
N GLU A 467 -5.37 7.96 37.91
CA GLU A 467 -5.50 6.74 37.11
C GLU A 467 -4.15 6.19 36.66
N LEU A 468 -3.25 7.06 36.20
CA LEU A 468 -1.89 6.68 35.78
C LEU A 468 -1.05 6.11 36.92
N ASP A 469 -1.26 6.58 38.16
CA ASP A 469 -0.54 6.10 39.34
C ASP A 469 -1.07 4.77 39.91
N LYS A 470 -2.22 4.28 39.44
CA LYS A 470 -2.71 2.96 39.82
C LYS A 470 -1.88 1.87 39.15
N LYS A 471 -1.45 0.89 39.94
CA LYS A 471 -0.87 -0.33 39.41
C LYS A 471 -1.93 -1.17 38.72
N VAL A 472 -1.52 -1.84 37.65
CA VAL A 472 -2.33 -2.80 36.89
C VAL A 472 -1.84 -4.20 37.25
N PHE A 473 -2.75 -5.15 37.41
CA PHE A 473 -2.37 -6.54 37.67
C PHE A 473 -2.03 -7.22 36.33
N ASP A 474 -0.80 -7.68 36.20
CA ASP A 474 -0.33 -8.55 35.13
C ASP A 474 -0.66 -10.00 35.53
N GLU A 475 -1.77 -10.52 34.98
CA GLU A 475 -2.26 -11.87 35.28
C GLU A 475 -1.25 -12.95 34.90
N ARG A 476 -0.52 -12.73 33.81
CA ARG A 476 0.43 -13.70 33.24
C ARG A 476 1.63 -13.92 34.16
N ASN A 477 2.20 -12.83 34.65
CA ASN A 477 3.32 -12.89 35.60
C ASN A 477 2.87 -12.86 37.06
N SER A 478 1.56 -12.87 37.32
CA SER A 478 0.94 -12.81 38.65
C SER A 478 1.52 -11.70 39.54
N ARG A 479 1.71 -10.50 38.98
CA ARG A 479 2.34 -9.36 39.67
C ARG A 479 1.65 -8.03 39.36
N TRP A 480 1.77 -7.07 40.28
CA TRP A 480 1.28 -5.70 40.05
C TRP A 480 2.37 -4.86 39.37
N VAL A 481 2.07 -4.33 38.18
CA VAL A 481 2.96 -3.49 37.36
C VAL A 481 2.44 -2.05 37.26
N GLU A 482 3.32 -1.10 36.91
CA GLU A 482 2.91 0.28 36.66
C GLU A 482 2.04 0.38 35.39
N SER A 483 1.08 1.33 35.36
CA SER A 483 0.25 1.54 34.18
C SER A 483 1.10 1.88 32.96
N GLU A 484 0.68 1.42 31.77
CA GLU A 484 1.40 1.69 30.52
C GLU A 484 1.55 3.19 30.26
N GLY A 485 0.51 3.98 30.48
CA GLY A 485 0.58 5.44 30.32
C GLY A 485 1.65 6.09 31.20
N LYS A 486 1.84 5.58 32.43
CA LYS A 486 2.90 6.05 33.33
C LYS A 486 4.29 5.61 32.87
N ARG A 487 4.43 4.38 32.37
CA ARG A 487 5.68 3.88 31.76
C ARG A 487 6.07 4.73 30.54
N LEU A 488 5.14 4.98 29.63
CA LEU A 488 5.36 5.81 28.44
C LEU A 488 5.71 7.26 28.81
N ARG A 489 5.03 7.84 29.80
CA ARG A 489 5.35 9.17 30.32
C ARG A 489 6.79 9.25 30.84
N ALA A 490 7.22 8.25 31.59
CA ALA A 490 8.57 8.21 32.14
C ALA A 490 9.62 7.95 31.04
N LYS A 491 9.33 7.07 30.08
CA LYS A 491 10.25 6.70 28.97
C LYS A 491 10.43 7.84 27.97
N PHE A 492 9.35 8.52 27.58
CA PHE A 492 9.34 9.47 26.46
C PHE A 492 9.05 10.92 26.86
N GLY A 493 8.93 11.22 28.15
CA GLY A 493 8.69 12.59 28.63
C GLY A 493 7.31 13.17 28.25
N LEU A 494 6.30 12.32 28.06
CA LEU A 494 4.99 12.73 27.53
C LEU A 494 4.25 13.73 28.44
N SER A 495 3.55 14.68 27.82
CA SER A 495 2.66 15.59 28.53
C SER A 495 1.36 14.89 28.96
N LEU A 496 0.67 15.46 29.94
CA LEU A 496 -0.63 14.94 30.36
C LEU A 496 -1.68 15.10 29.25
N GLU A 497 -1.55 16.13 28.41
CA GLU A 497 -2.40 16.38 27.25
C GLU A 497 -2.20 15.32 26.15
N GLN A 498 -0.98 14.82 25.95
CA GLN A 498 -0.69 13.69 25.05
C GLN A 498 -1.31 12.40 25.60
N LEU A 499 -1.17 12.12 26.89
CA LEU A 499 -1.78 10.95 27.53
C LEU A 499 -3.31 11.02 27.54
N ASN A 500 -3.87 12.23 27.65
CA ASN A 500 -5.31 12.46 27.53
C ASN A 500 -5.80 12.18 26.11
N TRP A 501 -5.03 12.56 25.10
CA TRP A 501 -5.31 12.19 23.71
C TRP A 501 -5.26 10.68 23.52
N ARG A 502 -4.20 10.00 23.99
CA ARG A 502 -4.07 8.54 23.92
C ARG A 502 -5.27 7.84 24.54
N ARG A 503 -5.66 8.24 25.75
CA ARG A 503 -6.84 7.68 26.44
C ARG A 503 -8.12 7.87 25.62
N TYR A 504 -8.33 9.07 25.08
CA TYR A 504 -9.49 9.35 24.24
C TYR A 504 -9.49 8.49 22.96
N CYS A 505 -8.34 8.39 22.29
CA CYS A 505 -8.17 7.64 21.05
C CYS A 505 -8.45 6.14 21.29
N ILE A 506 -7.88 5.54 22.35
CA ILE A 506 -8.16 4.15 22.72
C ILE A 506 -9.67 3.92 22.89
N GLU A 507 -10.34 4.76 23.69
CA GLU A 507 -11.75 4.59 24.01
C GLU A 507 -12.66 4.80 22.77
N ASN A 508 -12.40 5.84 21.98
CA ASN A 508 -13.34 6.32 20.96
C ASN A 508 -12.98 5.82 19.55
N ASP A 509 -11.70 5.89 19.19
CA ASP A 509 -11.23 5.56 17.84
C ASP A 509 -10.89 4.06 17.74
N CYS A 510 -10.36 3.47 18.83
CA CYS A 510 -9.98 2.06 18.89
C CYS A 510 -11.02 1.17 19.60
N ARG A 511 -12.18 1.73 19.99
CA ARG A 511 -13.29 1.03 20.68
C ARG A 511 -12.85 0.29 21.95
N GLY A 512 -11.98 0.91 22.74
CA GLY A 512 -11.43 0.37 23.98
C GLY A 512 -10.28 -0.63 23.79
N SER A 513 -9.88 -0.96 22.56
CA SER A 513 -8.79 -1.91 22.29
C SER A 513 -7.44 -1.20 22.27
N VAL A 514 -6.59 -1.54 23.24
CA VAL A 514 -5.20 -1.06 23.30
C VAL A 514 -4.38 -1.64 22.15
N ASP A 515 -4.59 -2.91 21.78
CA ASP A 515 -3.86 -3.53 20.67
C ASP A 515 -4.13 -2.82 19.33
N LYS A 516 -5.39 -2.41 19.08
CA LYS A 516 -5.72 -1.58 17.91
C LYS A 516 -5.07 -0.20 17.98
N PHE A 517 -4.91 0.36 19.18
CA PHE A 517 -4.18 1.60 19.34
C PHE A 517 -2.70 1.41 19.00
N HIS A 518 -2.06 0.34 19.49
CA HIS A 518 -0.67 0.04 19.17
C HIS A 518 -0.43 -0.18 17.67
N GLN A 519 -1.34 -0.84 16.97
CA GLN A 519 -1.22 -1.02 15.51
C GLN A 519 -1.30 0.30 14.74
N ASN A 520 -2.24 1.19 15.09
CA ASN A 520 -2.48 2.42 14.34
C ASN A 520 -1.63 3.62 14.82
N TYR A 521 -1.25 3.62 16.09
CA TYR A 521 -0.55 4.69 16.78
C TYR A 521 0.55 4.13 17.71
N PRO A 522 1.53 3.39 17.16
CA PRO A 522 2.56 2.74 17.95
C PRO A 522 3.48 3.77 18.64
N SER A 523 3.92 3.43 19.85
CA SER A 523 4.92 4.18 20.60
C SER A 523 6.33 3.63 20.38
N THR A 524 6.46 2.36 19.97
CA THR A 524 7.72 1.70 19.60
C THR A 524 7.57 0.88 18.31
N VAL A 525 8.67 0.54 17.66
CA VAL A 525 8.65 -0.27 16.43
C VAL A 525 7.97 -1.62 16.68
N GLU A 526 8.22 -2.25 17.83
CA GLU A 526 7.63 -3.55 18.19
C GLU A 526 6.11 -3.47 18.41
N GLU A 527 5.63 -2.37 19.02
CA GLU A 527 4.19 -2.12 19.17
C GLU A 527 3.47 -2.06 17.82
N ALA A 528 4.16 -1.55 16.79
CA ALA A 528 3.60 -1.39 15.45
C ALA A 528 3.22 -2.75 14.82
N PHE A 529 3.96 -3.81 15.13
CA PHE A 529 3.78 -5.10 14.46
C PHE A 529 2.93 -6.12 15.23
N LEU A 530 2.57 -5.91 16.51
CA LEU A 530 1.88 -6.88 17.41
C LEU A 530 1.03 -7.97 16.71
N SER A 531 1.38 -9.24 16.96
CA SER A 531 0.77 -10.43 16.35
C SER A 531 -0.63 -10.71 16.92
N GLN A 532 -1.52 -11.29 16.10
CA GLN A 532 -2.69 -11.99 16.61
C GLN A 532 -2.19 -13.27 17.33
N GLY A 533 -2.53 -13.43 18.62
CA GLY A 533 -2.12 -14.57 19.46
C GLY A 533 -1.41 -14.16 20.76
N THR A 534 -1.42 -15.03 21.77
CA THR A 534 -0.67 -14.77 23.01
C THR A 534 0.78 -15.18 22.78
N ASN A 535 1.69 -14.22 22.66
CA ASN A 535 3.12 -14.52 22.56
C ASN A 535 3.56 -15.37 23.76
N VAL A 536 4.26 -16.47 23.53
CA VAL A 536 4.73 -17.43 24.55
C VAL A 536 5.86 -16.86 25.41
N PHE A 537 6.72 -16.03 24.82
CA PHE A 537 7.81 -15.34 25.51
C PHE A 537 7.43 -13.85 25.58
N ASP A 538 7.01 -13.37 26.75
CA ASP A 538 6.57 -11.99 26.86
C ASP A 538 7.68 -10.98 26.49
N LYS A 539 7.25 -9.75 26.20
CA LYS A 539 8.15 -8.70 25.73
C LYS A 539 9.26 -8.46 26.74
N GLU A 540 8.90 -8.36 28.01
CA GLU A 540 9.84 -8.11 29.10
C GLU A 540 10.94 -9.18 29.17
N LEU A 541 10.59 -10.47 29.04
CA LEU A 541 11.57 -11.56 28.97
C LEU A 541 12.43 -11.46 27.71
N CYS A 542 11.84 -11.20 26.55
CA CYS A 542 12.61 -11.07 25.30
C CYS A 542 13.62 -9.92 25.37
N ASP A 543 13.21 -8.76 25.90
CA ASP A 543 14.08 -7.58 26.07
C ASP A 543 15.24 -7.90 27.04
N GLU A 544 14.97 -8.61 28.13
CA GLU A 544 16.00 -9.05 29.08
C GLU A 544 17.01 -10.00 28.44
N VAL A 545 16.53 -11.02 27.72
CA VAL A 545 17.39 -12.02 27.07
C VAL A 545 18.21 -11.40 25.93
N GLU A 546 17.60 -10.51 25.13
CA GLU A 546 18.31 -9.78 24.07
C GLU A 546 19.43 -8.89 24.65
N GLY A 547 19.20 -8.26 25.81
CA GLY A 547 20.21 -7.50 26.53
C GLY A 547 21.41 -8.34 26.99
N GLN A 548 21.22 -9.65 27.17
CA GLN A 548 22.28 -10.60 27.56
C GLN A 548 22.99 -11.25 26.36
N CYS A 549 22.46 -11.09 25.14
CA CYS A 549 23.04 -11.64 23.92
C CYS A 549 24.37 -10.99 23.55
N SER A 550 25.34 -11.81 23.16
CA SER A 550 26.68 -11.36 22.77
C SER A 550 26.87 -11.40 21.26
N ASP A 551 27.77 -10.57 20.71
CA ASP A 551 28.16 -10.71 19.31
C ASP A 551 29.07 -11.93 19.12
N PRO A 552 28.95 -12.68 18.02
CA PRO A 552 29.78 -13.85 17.78
C PRO A 552 31.24 -13.46 17.56
N VAL A 553 32.16 -14.24 18.13
CA VAL A 553 33.62 -14.08 17.95
C VAL A 553 34.10 -14.58 16.58
N PHE A 554 33.25 -15.34 15.88
CA PHE A 554 33.47 -15.81 14.51
C PHE A 554 32.14 -15.95 13.77
N ILE A 555 32.13 -15.51 12.51
CA ILE A 555 31.07 -15.78 11.53
C ILE A 555 31.76 -16.32 10.27
N GLY A 556 31.23 -17.41 9.70
CA GLY A 556 31.84 -18.03 8.53
C GLY A 556 31.23 -19.35 8.09
N SER A 557 32.07 -20.22 7.54
CA SER A 557 31.74 -21.61 7.18
C SER A 557 32.66 -22.60 7.90
N VAL A 558 32.17 -23.83 8.05
CA VAL A 558 32.95 -24.99 8.50
C VAL A 558 33.03 -26.00 7.36
N GLU A 559 34.25 -26.35 6.95
CA GLU A 559 34.51 -27.15 5.76
C GLU A 559 35.63 -28.15 6.01
N ARG A 560 35.68 -29.23 5.22
CA ARG A 560 36.85 -30.12 5.14
C ARG A 560 37.69 -29.76 3.94
N VAL A 561 38.90 -29.25 4.17
CA VAL A 561 39.89 -28.99 3.13
C VAL A 561 41.02 -30.00 3.28
N LEU A 562 41.23 -30.81 2.25
CA LEU A 562 42.25 -31.89 2.25
C LEU A 562 42.13 -32.83 3.48
N GLY A 563 40.89 -33.14 3.88
CA GLY A 563 40.58 -34.03 5.01
C GLY A 563 40.70 -33.40 6.40
N LYS A 564 41.17 -32.15 6.52
CA LYS A 564 41.25 -31.42 7.78
C LYS A 564 40.07 -30.46 7.92
N LEU A 565 39.52 -30.38 9.14
CA LEU A 565 38.48 -29.40 9.47
C LEU A 565 39.07 -27.99 9.43
N GLN A 566 38.42 -27.08 8.72
CA GLN A 566 38.83 -25.69 8.58
C GLN A 566 37.64 -24.75 8.77
N LEU A 567 37.88 -23.67 9.50
CA LEU A 567 36.94 -22.55 9.65
C LEU A 567 37.35 -21.42 8.72
N THR A 568 36.45 -21.01 7.83
CA THR A 568 36.69 -19.92 6.88
C THR A 568 35.83 -18.73 7.27
N ARG A 569 36.46 -17.60 7.63
CA ARG A 569 35.71 -16.39 7.99
C ARG A 569 34.96 -15.85 6.78
N ASN A 570 33.68 -15.61 6.95
CA ASN A 570 32.81 -14.94 5.99
C ASN A 570 31.77 -14.16 6.79
N ARG A 571 31.73 -12.84 6.64
CA ARG A 571 30.79 -11.97 7.38
C ARG A 571 29.31 -12.25 7.08
N HIS A 572 29.02 -12.91 5.96
CA HIS A 572 27.68 -13.37 5.56
C HIS A 572 27.55 -14.91 5.68
N GLY A 573 28.44 -15.56 6.42
CA GLY A 573 28.42 -17.01 6.61
C GLY A 573 27.31 -17.46 7.57
N TYR A 574 26.83 -18.68 7.39
CA TYR A 574 25.74 -19.27 8.18
C TYR A 574 26.17 -19.84 9.53
N PHE A 575 27.48 -19.90 9.82
CA PHE A 575 28.03 -20.46 11.06
C PHE A 575 28.56 -19.37 11.99
N SER A 576 27.92 -19.22 13.15
CA SER A 576 28.27 -18.29 14.21
C SER A 576 28.85 -19.03 15.41
N ILE A 577 29.93 -18.50 16.01
CA ILE A 577 30.54 -19.02 17.24
C ILE A 577 30.66 -17.87 18.24
N TRP A 578 30.15 -18.06 19.45
CA TRP A 578 30.30 -17.13 20.58
C TRP A 578 31.39 -17.57 21.54
N GLU A 579 31.56 -18.88 21.74
CA GLU A 579 32.56 -19.44 22.65
C GLU A 579 33.30 -20.59 21.97
N LYS A 580 34.63 -20.61 22.07
CA LYS A 580 35.43 -21.72 21.53
C LYS A 580 35.27 -22.98 22.40
N PRO A 581 35.42 -24.18 21.83
CA PRO A 581 35.42 -25.41 22.61
C PRO A 581 36.52 -25.38 23.67
N ILE A 582 36.17 -25.68 24.93
CA ILE A 582 37.07 -25.71 26.09
C ILE A 582 37.36 -27.16 26.43
N GLU A 583 38.64 -27.52 26.48
CA GLU A 583 39.06 -28.88 26.85
C GLU A 583 38.57 -29.25 28.25
N GLY A 584 37.91 -30.41 28.38
CA GLY A 584 37.31 -30.89 29.64
C GLY A 584 35.83 -30.53 29.83
N GLU A 585 35.28 -29.63 29.01
CA GLU A 585 33.83 -29.38 28.98
C GLU A 585 33.10 -30.38 28.06
N SER A 586 31.80 -30.55 28.30
CA SER A 586 30.93 -31.37 27.44
C SER A 586 29.90 -30.49 26.72
N TYR A 587 29.56 -30.91 25.50
CA TYR A 587 28.65 -30.19 24.61
C TYR A 587 27.59 -31.15 24.07
N PHE A 588 26.45 -30.60 23.67
CA PHE A 588 25.45 -31.30 22.87
C PHE A 588 24.91 -30.39 21.77
N LEU A 589 24.35 -31.01 20.74
CA LEU A 589 23.79 -30.30 19.58
C LEU A 589 22.28 -30.52 19.55
N THR A 590 21.52 -29.46 19.25
CA THR A 590 20.09 -29.56 18.94
C THR A 590 19.88 -29.16 17.49
N VAL A 591 19.13 -29.99 16.76
CA VAL A 591 19.01 -29.90 15.30
C VAL A 591 17.55 -29.91 14.93
N ASP A 592 17.11 -28.82 14.30
CA ASP A 592 15.85 -28.75 13.57
C ASP A 592 16.17 -28.81 12.07
N THR A 593 15.66 -29.85 11.42
CA THR A 593 15.90 -30.10 10.00
C THR A 593 14.71 -29.57 9.20
N ALA A 594 15.01 -28.64 8.30
CA ALA A 594 14.06 -28.12 7.31
C ALA A 594 13.16 -29.23 6.76
N GLY A 595 11.83 -29.05 6.83
CA GLY A 595 10.95 -30.16 6.49
C GLY A 595 9.46 -29.91 6.52
N GLY A 596 8.93 -28.68 6.61
CA GLY A 596 7.49 -28.46 6.53
C GLY A 596 6.88 -29.15 5.30
N LYS A 597 5.72 -29.82 5.48
CA LYS A 597 4.91 -30.23 4.33
C LYS A 597 4.54 -28.94 3.60
N LYS A 598 5.06 -28.74 2.37
CA LYS A 598 4.51 -27.73 1.45
C LYS A 598 3.00 -27.83 1.49
N LYS A 599 2.30 -26.80 1.97
CA LYS A 599 0.84 -26.77 1.86
C LYS A 599 0.58 -26.91 0.37
N ARG A 600 -0.12 -27.98 -0.05
CA ARG A 600 -0.43 -28.18 -1.46
C ARG A 600 -1.18 -26.94 -1.93
N ALA A 601 -0.50 -26.09 -2.68
CA ALA A 601 -1.08 -24.97 -3.39
C ALA A 601 -2.25 -25.50 -4.23
N ARG A 602 -3.48 -25.30 -3.74
CA ARG A 602 -4.70 -25.46 -4.52
C ARG A 602 -4.98 -24.19 -5.33
N VAL A 603 -3.97 -23.58 -5.93
CA VAL A 603 -4.14 -22.53 -6.96
C VAL A 603 -2.95 -22.63 -7.90
N LYS A 604 -3.21 -22.89 -9.19
CA LYS A 604 -2.20 -22.76 -10.25
C LYS A 604 -1.72 -21.30 -10.26
N GLY A 605 -0.45 -21.07 -9.95
CA GLY A 605 0.19 -19.75 -10.05
C GLY A 605 0.87 -19.23 -8.79
N THR A 606 0.90 -19.99 -7.69
CA THR A 606 1.70 -19.62 -6.51
C THR A 606 3.15 -20.07 -6.71
N THR A 607 4.06 -19.10 -6.62
CA THR A 607 5.50 -19.27 -6.60
C THR A 607 5.92 -20.15 -5.44
N SER A 608 7.02 -20.87 -5.64
CA SER A 608 7.57 -21.83 -4.70
C SER A 608 7.90 -21.18 -3.36
N GLU A 609 7.20 -21.58 -2.30
CA GLU A 609 7.65 -21.37 -0.91
C GLU A 609 9.13 -21.81 -0.81
N GLU A 610 10.00 -20.90 -0.36
CA GLU A 610 11.39 -21.23 -0.03
C GLU A 610 11.41 -22.39 0.96
N PRO A 611 12.31 -23.38 0.81
CA PRO A 611 12.41 -24.48 1.76
C PRO A 611 12.76 -23.93 3.14
N ASP A 612 12.20 -24.49 4.22
CA ASP A 612 12.53 -24.10 5.59
C ASP A 612 14.06 -24.13 5.83
N ARG A 613 14.55 -23.36 6.82
CA ARG A 613 15.98 -23.35 7.14
C ARG A 613 16.29 -24.53 8.05
N THR A 614 17.52 -25.04 7.99
CA THR A 614 18.01 -25.97 9.01
C THR A 614 18.68 -25.15 10.10
N ASN A 615 18.35 -25.44 11.35
CA ASN A 615 18.99 -24.82 12.51
C ASN A 615 19.75 -25.86 13.34
N ILE A 616 20.99 -25.54 13.71
CA ILE A 616 21.85 -26.37 14.56
C ILE A 616 22.42 -25.49 15.66
N ASP A 617 22.00 -25.70 16.90
CA ASP A 617 22.62 -25.05 18.05
C ASP A 617 23.59 -25.98 18.77
N VAL A 618 24.67 -25.41 19.28
CA VAL A 618 25.64 -26.09 20.14
C VAL A 618 25.57 -25.48 21.54
N TRP A 619 25.40 -26.32 22.55
CA TRP A 619 25.22 -25.92 23.93
C TRP A 619 26.34 -26.48 24.82
N ASN A 620 26.90 -25.64 25.68
CA ASN A 620 27.77 -26.11 26.75
C ASN A 620 26.91 -26.76 27.84
N HIS A 621 27.04 -28.07 28.01
CA HIS A 621 26.15 -28.88 28.84
C HIS A 621 26.27 -28.54 30.35
N ARG A 622 27.40 -27.99 30.78
CA ARG A 622 27.59 -27.60 32.18
C ARG A 622 26.94 -26.26 32.50
N THR A 623 27.05 -25.29 31.58
CA THR A 623 26.64 -23.90 31.82
C THR A 623 25.31 -23.52 31.20
N GLY A 624 24.79 -24.32 30.27
CA GLY A 624 23.60 -23.97 29.50
C GLY A 624 23.81 -22.83 28.50
N ASN A 625 25.07 -22.45 28.21
CA ASN A 625 25.40 -21.39 27.28
C ASN A 625 25.32 -21.86 25.82
N GLN A 626 24.65 -21.10 24.95
CA GLN A 626 24.65 -21.31 23.50
C GLN A 626 26.02 -20.88 22.92
N VAL A 627 26.87 -21.82 22.55
CA VAL A 627 28.27 -21.54 22.17
C VAL A 627 28.47 -21.37 20.66
N ALA A 628 27.60 -21.97 19.84
CA ALA A 628 27.58 -21.81 18.39
C ALA A 628 26.21 -22.10 17.80
N GLN A 629 25.95 -21.56 16.59
CA GLN A 629 24.75 -21.79 15.81
C GLN A 629 25.11 -21.88 14.34
N TRP A 630 24.51 -22.84 13.63
CA TRP A 630 24.42 -22.83 12.19
C TRP A 630 22.96 -22.66 11.77
N ASN A 631 22.65 -21.63 10.98
CA ASN A 631 21.30 -21.41 10.47
C ASN A 631 21.33 -21.03 8.98
N GLY A 632 20.69 -21.82 8.13
CA GLY A 632 20.64 -21.55 6.71
C GLY A 632 20.02 -22.66 5.87
N HIS A 633 20.03 -22.49 4.54
CA HIS A 633 19.58 -23.52 3.62
C HIS A 633 20.74 -24.45 3.26
N ILE A 634 20.51 -25.75 3.38
CA ILE A 634 21.48 -26.79 3.06
C ILE A 634 20.76 -27.98 2.45
N HIS A 635 21.40 -28.61 1.46
CA HIS A 635 20.89 -29.84 0.89
C HIS A 635 20.83 -30.94 1.95
N TYR A 636 19.70 -31.65 2.05
CA TYR A 636 19.44 -32.61 3.13
C TYR A 636 20.54 -33.65 3.32
N GLY A 637 21.08 -34.20 2.22
CA GLY A 637 22.18 -35.18 2.27
C GLY A 637 23.52 -34.65 2.79
N ASN A 638 23.64 -33.34 3.05
CA ASN A 638 24.83 -32.71 3.62
C ASN A 638 24.68 -32.35 5.10
N ILE A 639 23.46 -32.40 5.66
CA ILE A 639 23.21 -32.03 7.06
C ILE A 639 23.99 -32.93 8.02
N GLY A 640 23.99 -34.25 7.79
CA GLY A 640 24.74 -35.20 8.63
C GLY A 640 26.25 -34.92 8.64
N ASN A 641 26.83 -34.58 7.48
CA ASN A 641 28.24 -34.18 7.37
C ASN A 641 28.53 -32.87 8.11
N LEU A 642 27.63 -31.90 8.01
CA LEU A 642 27.73 -30.62 8.71
C LEU A 642 27.69 -30.81 10.23
N ILE A 643 26.73 -31.60 10.74
CA ILE A 643 26.66 -31.97 12.16
C ILE A 643 27.96 -32.67 12.59
N GLY A 644 28.47 -33.61 11.78
CA GLY A 644 29.73 -34.28 12.06
C GLY A 644 30.93 -33.32 12.16
N MET A 645 30.97 -32.28 11.31
CA MET A 645 32.01 -31.26 11.33
C MET A 645 31.92 -30.33 12.55
N ILE A 646 30.71 -29.82 12.86
CA ILE A 646 30.47 -28.97 14.03
C ILE A 646 30.72 -29.78 15.32
N GLY A 647 30.24 -31.02 15.34
CA GLY A 647 30.44 -31.98 16.41
C GLY A 647 31.92 -32.29 16.68
N GLU A 648 32.70 -32.60 15.65
CA GLU A 648 34.15 -32.82 15.77
C GLU A 648 34.84 -31.59 16.40
N PHE A 649 34.40 -30.38 16.04
CA PHE A 649 34.91 -29.15 16.63
C PHE A 649 34.57 -29.02 18.12
N TYR A 650 33.38 -29.45 18.55
CA TYR A 650 32.91 -29.44 19.94
C TYR A 650 32.96 -30.83 20.62
N PHE A 651 34.07 -31.54 20.44
CA PHE A 651 34.39 -32.81 21.13
C PHE A 651 33.34 -33.92 21.00
N MET A 652 32.73 -34.05 19.81
CA MET A 652 31.75 -35.09 19.47
C MET A 652 30.50 -35.06 20.35
N GLY A 653 30.00 -33.85 20.68
CA GLY A 653 28.77 -33.67 21.43
C GLY A 653 27.58 -34.42 20.83
N LYS A 654 26.76 -35.06 21.67
CA LYS A 654 25.61 -35.86 21.18
C LYS A 654 24.63 -34.95 20.43
N ALA A 655 24.21 -35.37 19.23
CA ALA A 655 23.21 -34.65 18.44
C ALA A 655 21.80 -35.14 18.76
N CYS A 656 20.92 -34.22 19.14
CA CYS A 656 19.48 -34.42 19.25
C CYS A 656 18.80 -33.84 18.02
N VAL A 657 18.41 -34.72 17.09
CA VAL A 657 17.75 -34.36 15.83
C VAL A 657 16.24 -34.51 16.00
N GLU A 658 15.47 -33.47 15.69
CA GLU A 658 14.02 -33.58 15.63
C GLU A 658 13.59 -34.56 14.53
N LEU A 659 12.75 -35.53 14.89
CA LEU A 659 12.21 -36.51 13.96
C LEU A 659 10.95 -35.98 13.29
N MET A 660 11.13 -35.07 12.34
CA MET A 660 10.09 -34.65 11.40
C MET A 660 10.64 -34.69 9.96
N ASN A 661 9.92 -35.34 9.05
CA ASN A 661 10.26 -35.47 7.62
C ASN A 661 11.74 -35.83 7.35
N HIS A 662 12.59 -34.85 7.04
CA HIS A 662 14.00 -35.06 6.69
C HIS A 662 14.89 -35.45 7.88
N GLY A 663 14.44 -35.23 9.13
CA GLY A 663 15.18 -35.64 10.33
C GLY A 663 15.50 -37.14 10.37
N TYR A 664 14.61 -37.99 9.86
CA TYR A 664 14.86 -39.44 9.74
C TYR A 664 16.05 -39.76 8.82
N THR A 665 16.25 -38.98 7.76
CA THR A 665 17.38 -39.17 6.83
C THR A 665 18.68 -38.75 7.51
N VAL A 666 18.67 -37.61 8.20
CA VAL A 666 19.83 -37.10 8.93
C VAL A 666 20.29 -38.08 10.02
N VAL A 667 19.35 -38.67 10.76
CA VAL A 667 19.64 -39.69 11.77
C VAL A 667 20.32 -40.93 11.19
N GLU A 668 19.86 -41.40 10.04
CA GLU A 668 20.49 -42.53 9.33
C GLU A 668 21.89 -42.16 8.79
N ASP A 669 22.08 -40.94 8.30
CA ASP A 669 23.40 -40.45 7.86
C ASP A 669 24.37 -40.38 9.05
N LEU A 670 23.94 -39.85 10.19
CA LEU A 670 24.75 -39.81 11.42
C LEU A 670 25.09 -41.22 11.91
N LYS A 671 24.17 -42.18 11.79
CA LYS A 671 24.41 -43.59 12.12
C LYS A 671 25.47 -44.20 11.22
N ARG A 672 25.44 -43.94 9.91
CA ARG A 672 26.47 -44.38 8.95
C ARG A 672 27.83 -43.74 9.21
N LEU A 673 27.84 -42.48 9.64
CA LEU A 673 29.06 -41.76 10.03
C LEU A 673 29.62 -42.21 11.39
N GLY A 674 28.88 -43.03 12.16
CA GLY A 674 29.26 -43.41 13.51
C GLY A 674 29.25 -42.24 14.50
N TYR A 675 28.46 -41.20 14.21
CA TYR A 675 28.38 -40.00 15.03
C TYR A 675 27.50 -40.22 16.29
N PRO A 676 27.86 -39.70 17.48
CA PRO A 676 27.06 -39.84 18.69
C PRO A 676 25.71 -39.12 18.60
N GLN A 677 24.62 -39.86 18.80
CA GLN A 677 23.26 -39.33 18.75
C GLN A 677 22.58 -39.43 20.12
N TYR A 678 21.61 -38.56 20.37
CA TYR A 678 20.63 -38.77 21.42
C TYR A 678 19.62 -39.84 20.98
N HIS A 679 19.26 -40.73 21.90
CA HIS A 679 18.29 -41.79 21.67
C HIS A 679 17.15 -41.62 22.68
N GLN A 680 15.94 -41.37 22.18
CA GLN A 680 14.76 -41.20 23.04
C GLN A 680 14.40 -42.50 23.79
N LYS A 681 14.70 -43.65 23.17
CA LYS A 681 14.72 -44.99 23.78
C LYS A 681 15.90 -45.78 23.21
N PRO A 682 16.33 -46.89 23.84
CA PRO A 682 17.28 -47.81 23.21
C PRO A 682 16.88 -48.10 21.76
N ASP A 683 17.80 -47.91 20.83
CA ASP A 683 17.61 -48.08 19.38
C ASP A 683 16.61 -47.13 18.67
N GLU A 684 16.10 -46.11 19.35
CA GLU A 684 15.28 -45.03 18.76
C GLU A 684 16.06 -43.69 18.74
N PRO A 685 16.98 -43.49 17.77
CA PRO A 685 17.77 -42.26 17.63
C PRO A 685 16.91 -41.06 17.20
N GLY A 686 17.20 -39.89 17.78
CA GLY A 686 16.49 -38.63 17.55
C GLY A 686 15.39 -38.34 18.58
N TRP A 687 14.66 -37.25 18.35
CA TRP A 687 13.57 -36.78 19.19
C TRP A 687 12.24 -36.79 18.44
N PHE A 688 11.35 -37.73 18.78
CA PHE A 688 10.00 -37.73 18.22
C PHE A 688 9.08 -36.79 18.99
N GLN A 689 8.68 -35.70 18.35
CA GLN A 689 7.82 -34.66 18.92
C GLN A 689 6.33 -35.02 18.78
N THR A 690 5.59 -34.87 19.88
CA THR A 690 4.11 -34.96 19.92
C THR A 690 3.57 -33.64 20.48
N HIS A 691 2.29 -33.31 20.24
CA HIS A 691 1.67 -32.08 20.77
C HIS A 691 1.89 -31.90 22.28
N GLY A 692 1.67 -32.96 23.08
CA GLY A 692 1.92 -32.91 24.52
C GLY A 692 3.40 -32.79 24.93
N LYS A 693 4.35 -33.22 24.08
CA LYS A 693 5.78 -32.97 24.29
C LYS A 693 6.16 -31.54 23.91
N LYS A 694 5.56 -30.98 22.85
CA LYS A 694 5.80 -29.58 22.43
C LYS A 694 5.40 -28.60 23.54
N ALA A 695 4.22 -28.77 24.13
CA ALA A 695 3.77 -27.94 25.26
C ALA A 695 4.77 -27.97 26.44
N LYS A 696 5.17 -29.17 26.89
CA LYS A 696 6.16 -29.30 27.98
C LYS A 696 7.52 -28.70 27.63
N MET A 697 7.94 -28.87 26.38
CA MET A 697 9.20 -28.33 25.86
C MET A 697 9.19 -26.80 25.90
N VAL A 698 8.07 -26.20 25.48
CA VAL A 698 7.83 -24.76 25.50
C VAL A 698 7.82 -24.23 26.94
N ASP A 699 7.03 -24.83 27.83
CA ASP A 699 6.98 -24.44 29.25
C ASP A 699 8.35 -24.51 29.94
N GLU A 700 9.12 -25.56 29.65
CA GLU A 700 10.47 -25.73 30.20
C GLU A 700 11.45 -24.70 29.62
N SER A 701 11.38 -24.46 28.30
CA SER A 701 12.23 -23.46 27.65
C SER A 701 11.96 -22.06 28.19
N TYR A 702 10.70 -21.67 28.40
CA TYR A 702 10.33 -20.40 29.01
C TYR A 702 10.97 -20.25 30.40
N ARG A 703 10.83 -21.28 31.24
CA ARG A 703 11.39 -21.26 32.60
C ARG A 703 12.91 -21.15 32.60
N MET A 704 13.59 -22.00 31.83
CA MET A 704 15.05 -22.04 31.80
C MET A 704 15.67 -20.78 31.19
N VAL A 705 15.01 -20.17 30.19
CA VAL A 705 15.46 -18.89 29.63
C VAL A 705 15.26 -17.76 30.64
N ARG A 706 14.09 -17.70 31.29
CA ARG A 706 13.80 -16.71 32.35
C ARG A 706 14.77 -16.81 33.52
N ASP A 707 15.09 -18.03 33.95
CA ASP A 707 15.97 -18.29 35.10
C ASP A 707 17.47 -18.29 34.70
N ALA A 708 17.78 -18.00 33.43
CA ALA A 708 19.12 -18.00 32.82
C ALA A 708 19.88 -19.35 32.90
N ASP A 709 19.15 -20.46 33.08
CA ASP A 709 19.68 -21.83 32.95
C ASP A 709 19.98 -22.19 31.48
N LEU A 710 19.30 -21.54 30.53
CA LEU A 710 19.68 -21.52 29.12
C LEU A 710 20.01 -20.09 28.71
N LYS A 711 21.29 -19.83 28.47
CA LYS A 711 21.76 -18.54 28.00
C LYS A 711 21.82 -18.51 26.47
N ILE A 712 20.91 -17.78 25.85
CA ILE A 712 20.87 -17.52 24.41
C ILE A 712 21.84 -16.39 24.07
N ASN A 713 22.69 -16.60 23.08
CA ASN A 713 23.60 -15.56 22.57
C ASN A 713 23.19 -15.03 21.19
N CYS A 714 22.39 -15.79 20.43
CA CYS A 714 21.89 -15.42 19.12
C CYS A 714 20.69 -14.48 19.23
N ARG A 715 20.81 -13.25 18.70
CA ARG A 715 19.71 -12.26 18.73
C ARG A 715 18.56 -12.66 17.82
N GLU A 716 18.88 -13.28 16.70
CA GLU A 716 17.89 -13.76 15.74
C GLU A 716 17.00 -14.85 16.36
N THR A 717 17.53 -15.65 17.30
CA THR A 717 16.70 -16.56 18.12
C THR A 717 15.69 -15.79 18.97
N VAL A 718 16.11 -14.69 19.62
CA VAL A 718 15.19 -13.85 20.41
C VAL A 718 14.14 -13.17 19.52
N SER A 719 14.53 -12.76 18.31
CA SER A 719 13.58 -12.23 17.32
C SER A 719 12.49 -13.25 16.97
N GLU A 720 12.84 -14.53 16.77
CA GLU A 720 11.83 -15.57 16.55
C GLU A 720 10.95 -15.80 17.79
N MET A 721 11.54 -15.76 19.00
CA MET A 721 10.79 -15.86 20.26
C MET A 721 9.72 -14.77 20.39
N ARG A 722 9.99 -13.53 19.92
CA ARG A 722 9.02 -12.41 19.91
C ARG A 722 7.79 -12.68 19.04
N THR A 723 7.88 -13.62 18.12
CA THR A 723 6.81 -13.99 17.17
C THR A 723 6.24 -15.39 17.42
N PHE A 724 6.69 -16.07 18.49
CA PHE A 724 6.24 -17.41 18.81
C PHE A 724 4.99 -17.34 19.69
N VAL A 725 3.86 -17.82 19.18
CA VAL A 725 2.54 -17.62 19.78
C VAL A 725 1.88 -18.94 20.18
N GLU A 726 0.98 -18.85 21.15
CA GLU A 726 -0.01 -19.88 21.42
C GLU A 726 -1.33 -19.48 20.76
N ASP A 727 -1.70 -20.15 19.67
CA ASP A 727 -2.97 -19.94 18.96
C ASP A 727 -3.36 -21.15 18.09
N PRO A 728 -4.52 -21.80 18.32
CA PRO A 728 -5.41 -21.68 19.48
C PRO A 728 -4.76 -22.27 20.75
N PRO A 729 -5.36 -22.09 21.95
CA PRO A 729 -4.82 -22.59 23.21
C PRO A 729 -4.37 -24.07 23.14
N GLY A 730 -3.13 -24.34 23.53
CA GLY A 730 -2.45 -25.63 23.46
C GLY A 730 -1.70 -25.92 22.16
N ILE A 731 -1.75 -25.02 21.17
CA ILE A 731 -0.99 -25.10 19.92
C ILE A 731 0.03 -23.97 19.90
N PHE A 732 1.31 -24.34 19.80
CA PHE A 732 2.44 -23.41 19.82
C PHE A 732 3.12 -23.40 18.45
N GLU A 733 3.17 -22.25 17.81
CA GLU A 733 3.77 -22.07 16.48
C GLU A 733 4.24 -20.63 16.28
N ALA A 734 5.08 -20.41 15.26
CA ALA A 734 5.34 -19.06 14.79
C ALA A 734 4.04 -18.40 14.31
N ALA A 735 3.87 -17.12 14.60
CA ALA A 735 2.83 -16.30 13.99
C ALA A 735 2.91 -16.40 12.46
N SER A 736 1.79 -16.22 11.76
CA SER A 736 1.73 -16.31 10.29
C SER A 736 2.84 -15.49 9.63
N GLY A 737 3.60 -16.11 8.72
CA GLY A 737 4.73 -15.49 8.01
C GLY A 737 6.04 -15.41 8.81
N SER A 738 6.05 -15.78 10.09
CA SER A 738 7.26 -15.85 10.91
C SER A 738 7.89 -17.25 10.89
N LYS A 739 9.09 -17.38 11.47
CA LYS A 739 9.84 -18.65 11.58
C LYS A 739 9.98 -19.06 13.04
N ASP A 740 10.05 -20.36 13.31
CA ASP A 740 10.26 -20.93 14.65
C ASP A 740 11.42 -21.93 14.73
N ASP A 741 12.23 -22.09 13.67
CA ASP A 741 13.31 -23.09 13.60
C ASP A 741 14.31 -22.96 14.76
N ARG A 742 14.65 -21.72 15.17
CA ARG A 742 15.57 -21.47 16.30
C ARG A 742 14.89 -21.65 17.65
N VAL A 743 13.59 -21.35 17.73
CA VAL A 743 12.80 -21.58 18.96
C VAL A 743 12.66 -23.09 19.22
N THR A 744 12.49 -23.88 18.17
CA THR A 744 12.44 -25.34 18.24
C THR A 744 13.72 -25.92 18.83
N THR A 745 14.90 -25.52 18.36
CA THR A 745 16.19 -26.03 18.88
C THR A 745 16.50 -25.58 20.30
N VAL A 746 16.02 -24.39 20.73
CA VAL A 746 16.04 -23.96 22.14
C VAL A 746 15.13 -24.85 22.99
N GLY A 747 13.94 -25.18 22.49
CA GLY A 747 13.04 -26.13 23.10
C GLY A 747 13.70 -27.50 23.30
N LEU A 748 14.32 -28.06 22.25
CA LEU A 748 15.07 -29.32 22.37
C LEU A 748 16.18 -29.22 23.42
N ALA A 749 16.85 -28.06 23.52
CA ALA A 749 17.93 -27.86 24.48
C ALA A 749 17.42 -27.91 25.92
N SER A 750 16.24 -27.36 26.19
CA SER A 750 15.61 -27.42 27.51
C SER A 750 15.40 -28.87 27.98
N GLN A 751 15.08 -29.77 27.06
CA GLN A 751 14.95 -31.20 27.37
C GLN A 751 16.31 -31.90 27.52
N MET A 752 17.27 -31.58 26.65
CA MET A 752 18.58 -32.25 26.64
C MET A 752 19.41 -31.96 27.88
N MET A 753 19.27 -30.78 28.49
CA MET A 753 19.92 -30.43 29.74
C MET A 753 19.61 -31.40 30.89
N PHE A 754 18.46 -32.08 30.86
CA PHE A 754 18.06 -33.08 31.86
C PHE A 754 18.26 -34.53 31.38
N LEU A 755 18.02 -34.79 30.09
CA LEU A 755 17.95 -36.15 29.56
C LEU A 755 19.30 -36.72 29.11
N ILE A 756 20.26 -35.86 28.79
CA ILE A 756 21.63 -36.30 28.51
C ILE A 756 22.36 -36.42 29.85
N PRO A 757 22.90 -37.60 30.22
CA PRO A 757 23.72 -37.73 31.42
C PRO A 757 24.93 -36.80 31.33
N ARG A 758 25.23 -36.07 32.41
CA ARG A 758 26.45 -35.28 32.50
C ARG A 758 27.65 -36.22 32.55
N GLU A 759 28.28 -36.42 31.41
CA GLU A 759 29.57 -37.11 31.32
C GLU A 759 30.65 -36.14 31.80
N TYR A 760 31.13 -36.32 33.03
CA TYR A 760 32.32 -35.64 33.48
C TYR A 760 33.48 -36.21 32.68
N LEU A 761 34.07 -35.42 31.77
CA LEU A 761 35.33 -35.76 31.11
C LEU A 761 36.45 -35.63 32.16
N GLY A 762 36.44 -36.53 33.14
CA GLY A 762 37.47 -36.63 34.17
C GLY A 762 38.83 -36.74 33.49
N GLY A 763 39.75 -35.86 33.89
CA GLY A 763 41.11 -35.83 33.36
C GLY A 763 41.73 -37.22 33.39
N ALA A 764 41.80 -37.85 32.22
CA ALA A 764 42.44 -39.14 32.09
C ALA A 764 43.92 -38.98 32.48
N GLU A 765 44.30 -39.65 33.57
CA GLU A 765 45.69 -39.77 33.98
C GLU A 765 46.54 -40.18 32.78
N LYS A 766 47.56 -39.35 32.49
CA LYS A 766 48.56 -39.63 31.48
C LYS A 766 49.33 -40.89 31.86
N LYS A 767 48.96 -42.03 31.28
CA LYS A 767 49.88 -43.16 31.08
C LYS A 767 50.21 -43.32 29.61
N GLY A 768 51.40 -42.85 29.25
CA GLY A 768 52.23 -43.39 28.16
C GLY A 768 51.85 -42.99 26.73
N GLY A 769 52.66 -42.11 26.12
CA GLY A 769 52.78 -41.99 24.66
C GLY A 769 52.62 -40.57 24.13
N ARG A 770 53.72 -39.82 23.99
CA ARG A 770 53.77 -38.59 23.20
C ARG A 770 53.46 -38.92 21.74
N LYS A 771 52.23 -38.68 21.29
CA LYS A 771 51.94 -38.31 19.89
C LYS A 771 51.47 -36.85 19.89
N ARG A 772 52.24 -35.98 19.24
CA ARG A 772 51.82 -34.61 18.91
C ARG A 772 50.51 -34.71 18.11
N LYS A 773 49.38 -34.29 18.67
CA LYS A 773 48.23 -33.86 17.86
C LYS A 773 48.56 -32.47 17.36
N GLU A 774 48.52 -32.30 16.04
CA GLU A 774 48.75 -31.03 15.36
C GLU A 774 47.71 -30.01 15.84
N GLY A 775 48.17 -28.93 16.48
CA GLY A 775 47.31 -27.82 16.88
C GLY A 775 46.79 -27.04 15.66
N PHE A 776 45.58 -26.50 15.79
CA PHE A 776 44.95 -25.60 14.82
C PHE A 776 45.83 -24.36 14.57
N SER A 777 46.55 -24.33 13.45
CA SER A 777 47.61 -23.33 13.18
C SER A 777 47.17 -22.05 12.46
N ASN A 778 45.89 -21.90 12.09
CA ASN A 778 45.45 -20.80 11.22
C ASN A 778 44.74 -19.62 11.92
N TRP A 779 44.64 -19.59 13.25
CA TRP A 779 43.92 -18.51 13.96
C TRP A 779 44.68 -17.17 13.99
N SER A 780 46.01 -17.14 13.83
CA SER A 780 46.85 -15.98 14.16
C SER A 780 47.19 -15.01 12.99
N ARG A 781 46.49 -15.06 11.85
CA ARG A 781 46.71 -14.11 10.75
C ARG A 781 45.67 -12.98 10.75
N HIS A 782 45.96 -11.90 11.48
CA HIS A 782 45.27 -10.61 11.30
C HIS A 782 45.82 -9.87 10.07
N PRO A 783 45.01 -9.47 9.09
CA PRO A 783 45.33 -8.36 8.21
C PRO A 783 45.07 -7.05 9.00
N LYS A 784 46.04 -6.15 9.05
CA LYS A 784 45.87 -4.81 9.63
C LYS A 784 44.78 -4.05 8.85
N ALA A 785 43.71 -3.66 9.51
CA ALA A 785 42.72 -2.75 8.96
C ALA A 785 43.32 -1.33 8.90
N ASN A 786 43.45 -0.79 7.68
CA ASN A 786 43.73 0.63 7.48
C ASN A 786 42.47 1.42 7.89
N VAL A 787 42.56 2.12 9.01
CA VAL A 787 41.54 3.09 9.45
C VAL A 787 41.70 4.35 8.60
N GLY A 788 40.90 4.46 7.53
CA GLY A 788 40.69 5.72 6.82
C GLY A 788 39.92 6.70 7.70
N ARG A 789 40.41 7.92 7.84
CA ARG A 789 39.74 9.01 8.58
C ARG A 789 38.41 9.39 7.90
N PRO A 790 37.35 9.75 8.66
CA PRO A 790 36.15 10.32 8.06
C PRO A 790 36.43 11.76 7.60
N VAL A 791 36.10 12.04 6.34
CA VAL A 791 36.00 13.41 5.82
C VAL A 791 34.63 13.94 6.22
N GLY A 792 34.61 14.98 7.06
CA GLY A 792 33.38 15.66 7.44
C GLY A 792 32.80 16.44 6.26
N VAL A 793 31.55 16.17 5.93
CA VAL A 793 30.73 17.03 5.06
C VAL A 793 29.57 17.53 5.90
N SER A 794 29.58 18.84 6.15
CA SER A 794 28.48 19.58 6.75
C SER A 794 27.36 19.72 5.71
N ILE A 795 26.17 19.20 6.01
CA ILE A 795 24.95 19.48 5.25
C ILE A 795 24.18 20.56 6.03
N SER A 796 24.02 21.72 5.41
CA SER A 796 23.15 22.80 5.85
C SER A 796 21.88 22.77 5.00
N ILE A 797 20.77 22.42 5.68
CA ILE A 797 19.33 22.50 5.35
C ILE A 797 18.90 21.84 4.05
#